data_AF-A0AAD3E2X6-F1
#
_entry.id   AF-A0AAD3E2X6-F1
#
_cell.length_a   1.000
_cell.length_b   1.000
_cell.length_c   1.000
_cell.angle_alpha   90.00
_cell.angle_beta   90.00
_cell.angle_gamma   90.00
#
_symmetry.space_group_name_H-M   'P 1'
#
loop_
_entity.id
_entity.type
_entity.pdbx_description
1 polymer ?
#
loop_
_entity_poly.entity_id
_entity_poly.type
_entity_poly.pdbx_seq_one_letter_code
_entity_poly.pdbx_strand_id
1 'polypeptide(L)'
;MAADSQDAMASPLSLISSFWRDFDLEGMRAKLDDVALKVAEHQEESTQNRRKLAEATREFKKNNEAVSKTVGPLLKQYQEEIDRLTKRAKHGETAYLDLYQKLYEAPDPAPALALSFAHASRATDLEAQCKKLATELAEYKAESAQIKNQDLTVRKLEEKVRSLEAHVEEKDRELQEVRQRAVAEADAARVAAMQSREAELEAMLSQAQASLAAMQKLYTGAENQLFAIQSQSEEERMGRHAELELASAELERAQERLATLERERNALVAKLQQDAAAAGVGSPATHGSAGGAHRSSGGGSAAAAASIEETLRAELGSQRELASRLRSELLSVRSEFEEAREMLEARVEGLKATLAATEQHAAALEEELAARPTQAQMEELRQQLRVLQAIGYNTLDVEADDDVTRNSSTRTGAKGGAAASGGAADGGSRAGGSGGSSSLGAPGSLEALLLSKNRHLEHEVTMMKLRVVDVRQEADAALAHAAEVEAQLAEQVALVRQLEEDLLASRAAEQRLAGGGAGGAGGVGAAGSANDGVAGLASASGAAADGEDGDASMLRVLCAQRDRFRARVHDLEEELTRLRAELAATKSAAAAAKADNIALVERLRYVHSRSGPSAAGAGAAGGRNAKAGGGGGADVETGAEVERRYGRMYDEGINPFKEFKEQQKERQKTAMGFVDKAMYMLSQLVYGNSAARMFAFVYLALMHALVFVSMMRMTHHSSHQLYSHTQSVLGDARHDATAAMHHEAVAGVPLRQLP
;
A
#
# COMPACT_ATOMS: atom_id res chain seq x y z
N MET A 1 -28.51 -37.54 -49.39
CA MET A 1 -27.92 -37.12 -50.68
C MET A 1 -27.60 -35.65 -50.52
N ALA A 2 -26.33 -35.27 -50.65
CA ALA A 2 -25.87 -33.89 -50.44
C ALA A 2 -24.68 -33.62 -51.37
N ALA A 3 -25.01 -33.07 -52.54
CA ALA A 3 -24.13 -32.56 -53.58
C ALA A 3 -24.95 -31.54 -54.39
N ASP A 4 -24.29 -30.67 -55.15
CA ASP A 4 -24.87 -29.59 -55.95
C ASP A 4 -25.55 -28.46 -55.15
N SER A 5 -24.72 -27.60 -54.56
CA SER A 5 -25.07 -26.22 -54.17
C SER A 5 -23.83 -25.30 -54.27
N GLN A 6 -22.91 -25.60 -55.19
CA GLN A 6 -21.59 -24.95 -55.29
C GLN A 6 -21.40 -24.06 -56.53
N ASP A 7 -22.38 -23.99 -57.43
CA ASP A 7 -22.45 -22.97 -58.49
C ASP A 7 -22.85 -21.60 -57.90
N ALA A 8 -21.92 -21.01 -57.16
CA ALA A 8 -21.99 -19.64 -56.71
C ALA A 8 -21.80 -18.68 -57.89
N MET A 9 -22.88 -18.50 -58.68
CA MET A 9 -23.09 -17.52 -59.77
C MET A 9 -21.83 -16.75 -60.18
N ALA A 10 -21.01 -17.35 -61.05
CA ALA A 10 -19.87 -16.66 -61.65
C ALA A 10 -20.33 -15.34 -62.24
N SER A 11 -19.69 -14.23 -61.86
CA SER A 11 -20.19 -12.90 -62.23
C SER A 11 -20.29 -12.77 -63.76
N PRO A 12 -21.25 -12.03 -64.31
CA PRO A 12 -21.38 -11.90 -65.77
C PRO A 12 -20.09 -11.44 -66.46
N LEU A 13 -19.30 -10.60 -65.76
CA LEU A 13 -17.97 -10.19 -66.20
C LEU A 13 -16.95 -11.35 -66.24
N SER A 14 -16.97 -12.24 -65.24
CA SER A 14 -16.12 -13.44 -65.20
C SER A 14 -16.46 -14.42 -66.34
N LEU A 15 -17.75 -14.66 -66.59
CA LEU A 15 -18.21 -15.51 -67.69
C LEU A 15 -17.85 -14.94 -69.08
N ILE A 16 -17.98 -13.62 -69.26
CA ILE A 16 -17.59 -12.94 -70.50
C ILE A 16 -16.06 -12.94 -70.68
N SER A 17 -15.30 -12.71 -69.60
CA SER A 17 -13.83 -12.70 -69.62
C SER A 17 -13.23 -14.08 -69.92
N SER A 18 -13.79 -15.15 -69.33
CA SER A 18 -13.41 -16.53 -69.68
C SER A 18 -13.78 -16.85 -71.13
N PHE A 19 -14.99 -16.55 -71.58
CA PHE A 19 -15.39 -16.79 -72.98
C PHE A 19 -14.43 -16.16 -73.99
N TRP A 20 -14.08 -14.87 -73.85
CA TRP A 20 -13.21 -14.20 -74.82
C TRP A 20 -11.75 -14.68 -74.77
N ARG A 21 -11.24 -15.03 -73.59
CA ARG A 21 -9.93 -15.67 -73.43
C ARG A 21 -9.90 -17.05 -74.09
N ASP A 22 -10.95 -17.84 -73.89
CA ASP A 22 -11.03 -19.23 -74.35
C ASP A 22 -11.43 -19.32 -75.84
N PHE A 23 -12.02 -18.25 -76.40
CA PHE A 23 -12.28 -18.08 -77.83
C PHE A 23 -11.01 -17.79 -78.65
N ASP A 24 -9.98 -17.19 -78.03
CA ASP A 24 -8.68 -16.88 -78.64
C ASP A 24 -8.82 -16.15 -80.00
N LEU A 25 -9.19 -14.86 -79.96
CA LEU A 25 -9.41 -14.09 -81.18
C LEU A 25 -8.14 -14.01 -82.07
N GLU A 26 -6.95 -13.98 -81.47
CA GLU A 26 -5.69 -13.91 -82.22
C GLU A 26 -5.39 -15.23 -82.94
N GLY A 27 -5.47 -16.36 -82.26
CA GLY A 27 -5.35 -17.68 -82.89
C GLY A 27 -6.57 -18.07 -83.73
N MET A 28 -7.71 -17.38 -83.63
CA MET A 28 -8.85 -17.52 -84.53
C MET A 28 -8.67 -16.74 -85.83
N ARG A 29 -8.08 -15.53 -85.80
CA ARG A 29 -7.71 -14.77 -87.00
C ARG A 29 -6.81 -15.60 -87.93
N ALA A 30 -5.73 -16.17 -87.42
CA ALA A 30 -4.82 -17.01 -88.21
C ALA A 30 -5.51 -18.20 -88.93
N LYS A 31 -6.61 -18.74 -88.37
CA LYS A 31 -7.42 -19.80 -89.00
C LYS A 31 -8.34 -19.23 -90.10
N LEU A 32 -8.86 -18.02 -89.90
CA LEU A 32 -9.69 -17.32 -90.88
C LEU A 32 -8.87 -16.80 -92.07
N ASP A 33 -7.62 -16.40 -91.83
CA ASP A 33 -6.65 -15.98 -92.85
C ASP A 33 -6.37 -17.14 -93.85
N ASP A 34 -6.07 -18.34 -93.34
CA ASP A 34 -5.86 -19.56 -94.14
C ASP A 34 -7.09 -19.90 -95.01
N VAL A 35 -8.31 -19.74 -94.47
CA VAL A 35 -9.55 -19.93 -95.21
C VAL A 35 -9.78 -18.80 -96.23
N ALA A 36 -9.44 -17.55 -95.91
CA ALA A 36 -9.55 -16.42 -96.82
C ALA A 36 -8.59 -16.53 -98.02
N LEU A 37 -7.37 -17.02 -97.79
CA LEU A 37 -6.40 -17.34 -98.85
C LEU A 37 -6.96 -18.42 -99.79
N LYS A 38 -7.48 -19.52 -99.24
CA LYS A 38 -8.09 -20.60 -100.04
C LYS A 38 -9.33 -20.14 -100.80
N VAL A 39 -10.12 -19.21 -100.24
CA VAL A 39 -11.23 -18.55 -100.97
C VAL A 39 -10.71 -17.75 -102.17
N ALA A 40 -9.60 -17.01 -102.03
CA ALA A 40 -8.98 -16.27 -103.13
C ALA A 40 -8.41 -17.22 -104.22
N GLU A 41 -7.74 -18.31 -103.82
CA GLU A 41 -7.24 -19.35 -104.73
C GLU A 41 -8.40 -19.99 -105.52
N HIS A 42 -9.45 -20.45 -104.84
CA HIS A 42 -10.65 -21.02 -105.48
C HIS A 42 -11.36 -20.01 -106.40
N GLN A 43 -11.38 -18.72 -106.05
CA GLN A 43 -11.91 -17.68 -106.93
C GLN A 43 -11.10 -17.55 -108.22
N GLU A 44 -9.76 -17.54 -108.14
CA GLU A 44 -8.94 -17.49 -109.35
C GLU A 44 -9.14 -18.75 -110.20
N GLU A 45 -8.99 -19.95 -109.63
CA GLU A 45 -9.19 -21.22 -110.32
C GLU A 45 -10.57 -21.30 -111.00
N SER A 46 -11.63 -20.91 -110.30
CA SER A 46 -13.00 -20.87 -110.83
C SER A 46 -13.10 -19.96 -112.05
N THR A 47 -12.49 -18.77 -112.02
CA THR A 47 -12.48 -17.87 -113.18
C THR A 47 -11.61 -18.39 -114.33
N GLN A 48 -10.45 -18.98 -114.06
CA GLN A 48 -9.61 -19.60 -115.09
C GLN A 48 -10.33 -20.78 -115.75
N ASN A 49 -10.91 -21.68 -114.97
CA ASN A 49 -11.56 -22.89 -115.45
C ASN A 49 -12.86 -22.58 -116.20
N ARG A 50 -13.60 -21.53 -115.81
CA ARG A 50 -14.75 -21.02 -116.58
C ARG A 50 -14.34 -20.41 -117.93
N ARG A 51 -13.15 -19.78 -118.05
CA ARG A 51 -12.59 -19.35 -119.35
C ARG A 51 -12.23 -20.54 -120.23
N LYS A 52 -11.41 -21.48 -119.72
CA LYS A 52 -11.01 -22.72 -120.41
C LYS A 52 -12.23 -23.50 -120.93
N LEU A 53 -13.28 -23.63 -120.10
CA LEU A 53 -14.52 -24.32 -120.48
C LEU A 53 -15.28 -23.58 -121.60
N ALA A 54 -15.36 -22.23 -121.54
CA ALA A 54 -16.01 -21.44 -122.58
C ALA A 54 -15.28 -21.52 -123.93
N GLU A 55 -13.94 -21.55 -123.91
CA GLU A 55 -13.08 -21.71 -125.09
C GLU A 55 -13.25 -23.11 -125.71
N ALA A 56 -13.10 -24.18 -124.92
CA ALA A 56 -13.32 -25.55 -125.39
C ALA A 56 -14.75 -25.77 -125.93
N THR A 57 -15.75 -25.16 -125.27
CA THR A 57 -17.16 -25.20 -125.72
C THR A 57 -17.36 -24.47 -127.06
N ARG A 58 -16.64 -23.38 -127.30
CA ARG A 58 -16.68 -22.62 -128.56
C ARG A 58 -15.99 -23.40 -129.68
N GLU A 59 -14.88 -24.07 -129.40
CA GLU A 59 -14.18 -24.91 -130.36
C GLU A 59 -14.98 -26.17 -130.73
N PHE A 60 -15.55 -26.87 -129.74
CA PHE A 60 -16.45 -28.00 -129.99
C PHE A 60 -17.60 -27.62 -130.95
N LYS A 61 -18.24 -26.46 -130.72
CA LYS A 61 -19.30 -25.93 -131.58
C LYS A 61 -18.86 -25.63 -133.01
N LYS A 62 -17.64 -25.09 -133.18
CA LYS A 62 -17.05 -24.80 -134.49
C LYS A 62 -16.74 -26.07 -135.27
N ASN A 63 -16.21 -27.09 -134.58
CA ASN A 63 -15.68 -28.29 -135.23
C ASN A 63 -16.75 -29.39 -135.44
N ASN A 64 -17.91 -29.31 -134.75
CA ASN A 64 -18.95 -30.36 -134.75
C ASN A 64 -20.38 -29.78 -134.97
N GLU A 65 -20.60 -29.01 -136.03
CA GLU A 65 -21.84 -28.22 -136.21
C GLU A 65 -23.14 -29.06 -136.17
N ALA A 66 -23.15 -30.24 -136.81
CA ALA A 66 -24.33 -31.13 -136.84
C ALA A 66 -24.70 -31.67 -135.45
N VAL A 67 -23.71 -32.14 -134.68
CA VAL A 67 -23.90 -32.61 -133.30
C VAL A 67 -24.30 -31.45 -132.39
N SER A 68 -23.73 -30.27 -132.62
CA SER A 68 -23.99 -29.06 -131.82
C SER A 68 -25.43 -28.57 -131.90
N LYS A 69 -26.15 -28.84 -133.00
CA LYS A 69 -27.59 -28.58 -133.12
C LYS A 69 -28.43 -29.46 -132.19
N THR A 70 -28.00 -30.70 -131.94
CA THR A 70 -28.69 -31.65 -131.06
C THR A 70 -28.31 -31.44 -129.58
N VAL A 71 -27.03 -31.23 -129.29
CA VAL A 71 -26.50 -31.07 -127.91
C VAL A 71 -26.66 -29.64 -127.36
N GLY A 72 -26.85 -28.66 -128.24
CA GLY A 72 -26.95 -27.22 -127.89
C GLY A 72 -27.93 -26.88 -126.76
N PRO A 73 -29.17 -27.42 -126.73
CA PRO A 73 -30.12 -27.16 -125.63
C PRO A 73 -29.65 -27.69 -124.28
N LEU A 74 -29.10 -28.91 -124.24
CA LEU A 74 -28.57 -29.54 -123.02
C LEU A 74 -27.37 -28.76 -122.48
N LEU A 75 -26.45 -28.37 -123.36
CA LEU A 75 -25.31 -27.52 -123.04
C LEU A 75 -25.73 -26.15 -122.47
N LYS A 76 -26.86 -25.59 -122.93
CA LYS A 76 -27.42 -24.36 -122.35
C LYS A 76 -27.92 -24.57 -120.91
N GLN A 77 -28.57 -25.70 -120.63
CA GLN A 77 -28.99 -26.05 -119.26
C GLN A 77 -27.80 -26.21 -118.32
N TYR A 78 -26.72 -26.89 -118.76
CA TYR A 78 -25.47 -26.96 -117.99
C TYR A 78 -24.85 -25.58 -117.76
N GLN A 79 -24.85 -24.69 -118.77
CA GLN A 79 -24.35 -23.32 -118.58
C GLN A 79 -25.20 -22.52 -117.57
N GLU A 80 -26.53 -22.65 -117.63
CA GLU A 80 -27.43 -21.98 -116.68
C GLU A 80 -27.22 -22.47 -115.24
N GLU A 81 -26.95 -23.76 -115.03
CA GLU A 81 -26.65 -24.29 -113.70
C GLU A 81 -25.24 -23.95 -113.21
N ILE A 82 -24.21 -23.99 -114.08
CA ILE A 82 -22.87 -23.49 -113.77
C ILE A 82 -22.92 -22.01 -113.37
N ASP A 83 -23.74 -21.20 -114.05
CA ASP A 83 -23.92 -19.78 -113.74
C ASP A 83 -24.66 -19.56 -112.41
N ARG A 84 -25.62 -20.43 -112.04
CA ARG A 84 -26.27 -20.42 -110.72
C ARG A 84 -25.30 -20.83 -109.61
N LEU A 85 -24.54 -21.90 -109.79
CA LEU A 85 -23.51 -22.35 -108.86
C LEU A 85 -22.45 -21.27 -108.66
N THR A 86 -21.99 -20.63 -109.75
CA THR A 86 -21.04 -19.49 -109.69
C THR A 86 -21.61 -18.31 -108.89
N LYS A 87 -22.90 -17.98 -109.06
CA LYS A 87 -23.56 -16.92 -108.28
C LYS A 87 -23.70 -17.29 -106.80
N ARG A 88 -24.05 -18.54 -106.47
CA ARG A 88 -24.16 -19.02 -105.09
C ARG A 88 -22.82 -19.05 -104.39
N ALA A 89 -21.77 -19.52 -105.07
CA ALA A 89 -20.39 -19.53 -104.57
C ALA A 89 -19.94 -18.10 -104.24
N LYS A 90 -19.98 -17.19 -105.23
CA LYS A 90 -19.64 -15.77 -105.05
C LYS A 90 -20.41 -15.09 -103.92
N HIS A 91 -21.71 -15.37 -103.76
CA HIS A 91 -22.49 -14.80 -102.65
C HIS A 91 -21.98 -15.28 -101.28
N GLY A 92 -21.68 -16.58 -101.14
CA GLY A 92 -21.10 -17.13 -99.91
C GLY A 92 -19.68 -16.64 -99.64
N GLU A 93 -18.85 -16.54 -100.68
CA GLU A 93 -17.48 -16.02 -100.62
C GLU A 93 -17.46 -14.54 -100.19
N THR A 94 -18.29 -13.68 -100.80
CA THR A 94 -18.41 -12.27 -100.38
C THR A 94 -18.95 -12.15 -98.97
N ALA A 95 -19.99 -12.91 -98.60
CA ALA A 95 -20.53 -12.88 -97.23
C ALA A 95 -19.51 -13.38 -96.18
N TYR A 96 -18.64 -14.34 -96.54
CA TYR A 96 -17.52 -14.76 -95.70
C TYR A 96 -16.48 -13.64 -95.55
N LEU A 97 -16.02 -13.05 -96.66
CA LEU A 97 -15.01 -11.98 -96.64
C LEU A 97 -15.50 -10.72 -95.91
N ASP A 98 -16.77 -10.35 -96.07
CA ASP A 98 -17.44 -9.25 -95.37
C ASP A 98 -17.52 -9.46 -93.85
N LEU A 99 -17.53 -10.72 -93.38
CA LEU A 99 -17.53 -11.08 -91.96
C LEU A 99 -16.09 -11.19 -91.42
N TYR A 100 -15.21 -11.84 -92.19
CA TYR A 100 -13.79 -11.99 -91.91
C TYR A 100 -13.12 -10.62 -91.69
N GLN A 101 -13.30 -9.65 -92.60
CA GLN A 101 -12.72 -8.31 -92.44
C GLN A 101 -13.12 -7.67 -91.12
N LYS A 102 -14.41 -7.72 -90.75
CA LYS A 102 -14.92 -7.12 -89.51
C LYS A 102 -14.35 -7.79 -88.26
N LEU A 103 -14.14 -9.11 -88.29
CA LEU A 103 -13.59 -9.88 -87.17
C LEU A 103 -12.05 -9.75 -87.08
N TYR A 104 -11.38 -9.53 -88.20
CA TYR A 104 -9.94 -9.23 -88.27
C TYR A 104 -9.62 -7.79 -87.84
N GLU A 105 -10.49 -6.83 -88.13
CA GLU A 105 -10.36 -5.43 -87.68
C GLU A 105 -10.74 -5.24 -86.20
N ALA A 106 -11.67 -6.04 -85.66
CA ALA A 106 -12.13 -5.93 -84.28
C ALA A 106 -11.01 -6.25 -83.26
N PRO A 107 -10.63 -5.32 -82.35
CA PRO A 107 -9.58 -5.55 -81.36
C PRO A 107 -10.02 -6.59 -80.32
N ASP A 108 -9.06 -7.35 -79.79
CA ASP A 108 -9.32 -8.36 -78.76
C ASP A 108 -9.79 -7.71 -77.43
N PRO A 109 -10.99 -8.06 -76.93
CA PRO A 109 -11.47 -7.55 -75.65
C PRO A 109 -10.85 -8.26 -74.43
N ALA A 110 -10.22 -9.45 -74.56
CA ALA A 110 -9.79 -10.24 -73.42
C ALA A 110 -8.80 -9.51 -72.48
N PRO A 111 -7.78 -8.74 -72.96
CA PRO A 111 -6.89 -7.98 -72.09
C PRO A 111 -7.61 -6.86 -71.33
N ALA A 112 -8.56 -6.18 -71.98
CA ALA A 112 -9.35 -5.11 -71.36
C ALA A 112 -10.30 -5.67 -70.29
N LEU A 113 -10.92 -6.84 -70.56
CA LEU A 113 -11.75 -7.56 -69.61
C LEU A 113 -10.94 -8.03 -68.39
N ALA A 114 -9.74 -8.59 -68.61
CA ALA A 114 -8.85 -8.99 -67.53
C ALA A 114 -8.44 -7.81 -66.62
N LEU A 115 -8.09 -6.66 -67.20
CA LEU A 115 -7.83 -5.44 -66.44
C LEU A 115 -9.07 -4.97 -65.66
N SER A 116 -10.25 -4.99 -66.28
CA SER A 116 -11.50 -4.60 -65.61
C SER A 116 -11.83 -5.50 -64.40
N PHE A 117 -11.54 -6.81 -64.50
CA PHE A 117 -11.70 -7.76 -63.41
C PHE A 117 -10.71 -7.49 -62.25
N ALA A 118 -9.43 -7.22 -62.57
CA ALA A 118 -8.44 -6.83 -61.57
C ALA A 118 -8.80 -5.51 -60.86
N HIS A 119 -9.33 -4.53 -61.58
CA HIS A 119 -9.84 -3.29 -61.00
C HIS A 119 -11.08 -3.53 -60.13
N ALA A 120 -12.01 -4.39 -60.53
CA ALA A 120 -13.19 -4.74 -59.75
C ALA A 120 -12.83 -5.45 -58.43
N SER A 121 -11.92 -6.43 -58.46
CA SER A 121 -11.41 -7.10 -57.25
C SER A 121 -10.78 -6.08 -56.30
N ARG A 122 -9.88 -5.23 -56.81
CA ARG A 122 -9.22 -4.21 -55.98
C ARG A 122 -10.21 -3.19 -55.41
N ALA A 123 -11.31 -2.90 -56.11
CA ALA A 123 -12.38 -2.06 -55.59
C ALA A 123 -13.12 -2.73 -54.42
N THR A 124 -13.46 -4.02 -54.54
CA THR A 124 -14.09 -4.78 -53.43
C THR A 124 -13.16 -4.91 -52.21
N ASP A 125 -11.85 -5.08 -52.43
CA ASP A 125 -10.85 -5.16 -51.36
C ASP A 125 -10.74 -3.82 -50.60
N LEU A 126 -10.69 -2.71 -51.34
CA LEU A 126 -10.67 -1.36 -50.77
C LEU A 126 -11.98 -1.01 -50.05
N GLU A 127 -13.14 -1.43 -50.59
CA GLU A 127 -14.42 -1.28 -49.90
C GLU A 127 -14.45 -2.06 -48.58
N ALA A 128 -13.93 -3.29 -48.54
CA ALA A 128 -13.85 -4.08 -47.32
C ALA A 128 -12.93 -3.41 -46.28
N GLN A 129 -11.78 -2.89 -46.70
CA GLN A 129 -10.87 -2.12 -45.84
C GLN A 129 -11.53 -0.83 -45.32
N CYS A 130 -12.23 -0.07 -46.16
CA CYS A 130 -12.97 1.12 -45.73
C CYS A 130 -14.10 0.78 -44.73
N LYS A 131 -14.81 -0.34 -44.92
CA LYS A 131 -15.84 -0.82 -43.99
C LYS A 131 -15.23 -1.18 -42.63
N LYS A 132 -14.09 -1.89 -42.62
CA LYS A 132 -13.34 -2.24 -41.39
C LYS A 132 -12.80 -1.01 -40.65
N LEU A 133 -12.17 -0.07 -41.37
CA LEU A 133 -11.71 1.18 -40.77
C LEU A 133 -12.88 2.03 -40.22
N ALA A 134 -14.07 1.94 -40.83
CA ALA A 134 -15.26 2.62 -40.33
C ALA A 134 -15.83 1.98 -39.05
N THR A 135 -15.74 0.66 -38.86
CA THR A 135 -16.12 0.00 -37.58
C THR A 135 -15.10 0.30 -36.49
N GLU A 136 -13.81 0.20 -36.77
CA GLU A 136 -12.73 0.57 -35.82
C GLU A 136 -12.88 2.04 -35.37
N LEU A 137 -13.15 2.96 -36.30
CA LEU A 137 -13.42 4.38 -36.00
C LEU A 137 -14.78 4.64 -35.32
N ALA A 138 -15.67 3.65 -35.22
CA ALA A 138 -16.89 3.72 -34.41
C ALA A 138 -16.63 3.19 -33.00
N GLU A 139 -15.90 2.08 -32.89
CA GLU A 139 -15.45 1.46 -31.63
C GLU A 139 -14.59 2.44 -30.82
N TYR A 140 -13.52 3.02 -31.40
CA TYR A 140 -12.70 4.04 -30.72
C TYR A 140 -13.50 5.28 -30.28
N LYS A 141 -14.61 5.62 -30.95
CA LYS A 141 -15.49 6.73 -30.53
C LYS A 141 -16.38 6.33 -29.36
N ALA A 142 -16.86 5.08 -29.32
CA ALA A 142 -17.61 4.54 -28.19
C ALA A 142 -16.72 4.43 -26.95
N GLU A 143 -15.50 3.88 -27.08
CA GLU A 143 -14.49 3.85 -26.03
C GLU A 143 -14.15 5.26 -25.52
N SER A 144 -13.92 6.21 -26.43
CA SER A 144 -13.64 7.61 -26.05
C SER A 144 -14.83 8.30 -25.37
N ALA A 145 -16.06 7.81 -25.54
CA ALA A 145 -17.24 8.30 -24.81
C ALA A 145 -17.36 7.62 -23.44
N GLN A 146 -17.04 6.33 -23.35
CA GLN A 146 -17.01 5.55 -22.11
C GLN A 146 -15.92 6.07 -21.15
N ILE A 147 -14.70 6.33 -21.64
CA ILE A 147 -13.60 6.90 -20.85
C ILE A 147 -14.02 8.25 -20.25
N LYS A 148 -14.66 9.13 -21.02
CA LYS A 148 -15.19 10.42 -20.52
C LYS A 148 -16.29 10.26 -19.48
N ASN A 149 -17.04 9.15 -19.49
CA ASN A 149 -18.01 8.83 -18.45
C ASN A 149 -17.33 8.28 -17.18
N GLN A 150 -16.26 7.51 -17.35
CA GLN A 150 -15.40 7.05 -16.26
C GLN A 150 -14.69 8.24 -15.60
N ASP A 151 -14.14 9.21 -16.34
CA ASP A 151 -13.56 10.45 -15.80
C ASP A 151 -14.53 11.21 -14.87
N LEU A 152 -15.81 11.33 -15.27
CA LEU A 152 -16.87 11.95 -14.47
C LEU A 152 -17.24 11.14 -13.23
N THR A 153 -16.98 9.84 -13.23
CA THR A 153 -17.21 8.94 -12.10
C THR A 153 -16.03 8.97 -11.13
N VAL A 154 -14.79 8.94 -11.65
CA VAL A 154 -13.56 9.12 -10.87
C VAL A 154 -13.59 10.45 -10.13
N ARG A 155 -13.91 11.57 -10.79
CA ARG A 155 -14.02 12.89 -10.10
C ARG A 155 -15.02 12.91 -8.96
N LYS A 156 -16.18 12.24 -9.10
CA LYS A 156 -17.16 12.12 -8.00
C LYS A 156 -16.63 11.26 -6.84
N LEU A 157 -15.85 10.23 -7.13
CA LEU A 157 -15.19 9.42 -6.11
C LEU A 157 -14.06 10.20 -5.43
N GLU A 158 -13.24 10.95 -6.16
CA GLU A 158 -12.22 11.86 -5.62
C GLU A 158 -12.82 12.98 -4.76
N GLU A 159 -13.98 13.53 -5.14
CA GLU A 159 -14.72 14.51 -4.34
C GLU A 159 -15.30 13.86 -3.06
N LYS A 160 -15.82 12.64 -3.15
CA LYS A 160 -16.30 11.89 -1.98
C LYS A 160 -15.17 11.50 -1.04
N VAL A 161 -14.01 11.07 -1.56
CA VAL A 161 -12.81 10.78 -0.76
C VAL A 161 -12.33 12.03 -0.04
N ARG A 162 -12.14 13.16 -0.74
CA ARG A 162 -11.78 14.44 -0.10
C ARG A 162 -12.79 14.91 0.95
N SER A 163 -14.08 14.66 0.74
CA SER A 163 -15.12 14.97 1.73
C SER A 163 -15.06 14.06 2.96
N LEU A 164 -14.63 12.81 2.83
CA LEU A 164 -14.43 11.89 3.94
C LEU A 164 -13.12 12.18 4.68
N GLU A 165 -12.04 12.45 3.96
CA GLU A 165 -10.75 12.90 4.51
C GLU A 165 -10.92 14.16 5.36
N ALA A 166 -11.59 15.19 4.83
CA ALA A 166 -11.87 16.42 5.56
C ALA A 166 -12.70 16.19 6.84
N HIS A 167 -13.65 15.26 6.82
CA HIS A 167 -14.45 14.92 8.00
C HIS A 167 -13.65 14.08 9.02
N VAL A 168 -12.75 13.21 8.58
CA VAL A 168 -11.82 12.52 9.48
C VAL A 168 -10.87 13.52 10.14
N GLU A 169 -10.28 14.45 9.39
CA GLU A 169 -9.45 15.51 9.99
C GLU A 169 -10.24 16.41 10.97
N GLU A 170 -11.51 16.68 10.69
CA GLU A 170 -12.42 17.41 11.60
C GLU A 170 -12.64 16.64 12.91
N LYS A 171 -12.94 15.33 12.83
CA LYS A 171 -13.08 14.47 14.00
C LYS A 171 -11.78 14.30 14.79
N ASP A 172 -10.63 14.23 14.11
CA ASP A 172 -9.32 14.19 14.76
C ASP A 172 -8.99 15.52 15.46
N ARG A 173 -9.38 16.66 14.89
CA ARG A 173 -9.24 17.99 15.55
C ARG A 173 -10.14 18.08 16.79
N GLU A 174 -11.41 17.70 16.69
CA GLU A 174 -12.32 17.61 17.85
C GLU A 174 -11.74 16.71 18.96
N LEU A 175 -11.25 15.51 18.60
CA LEU A 175 -10.69 14.55 19.54
C LEU A 175 -9.39 15.06 20.18
N GLN A 176 -8.56 15.79 19.44
CA GLN A 176 -7.38 16.48 19.97
C GLN A 176 -7.75 17.59 20.93
N GLU A 177 -8.75 18.43 20.63
CA GLU A 177 -9.23 19.44 21.58
C GLU A 177 -9.79 18.83 22.87
N VAL A 178 -10.58 17.77 22.77
CA VAL A 178 -11.13 17.05 23.94
C VAL A 178 -10.00 16.46 24.80
N ARG A 179 -8.98 15.85 24.17
CA ARG A 179 -7.78 15.34 24.87
C ARG A 179 -6.99 16.47 25.55
N GLN A 180 -6.79 17.61 24.87
CA GLN A 180 -6.10 18.76 25.45
C GLN A 180 -6.86 19.36 26.64
N ARG A 181 -8.20 19.48 26.55
CA ARG A 181 -9.06 19.93 27.65
C ARG A 181 -8.97 18.97 28.85
N ALA A 182 -9.05 17.66 28.63
CA ALA A 182 -8.96 16.66 29.68
C ALA A 182 -7.58 16.64 30.39
N VAL A 183 -6.48 16.84 29.65
CA VAL A 183 -5.14 16.98 30.25
C VAL A 183 -5.04 18.26 31.08
N ALA A 184 -5.50 19.39 30.55
CA ALA A 184 -5.48 20.66 31.27
C ALA A 184 -6.35 20.64 32.55
N GLU A 185 -7.49 19.94 32.53
CA GLU A 185 -8.35 19.72 33.70
C GLU A 185 -7.67 18.82 34.75
N ALA A 186 -7.00 17.73 34.32
CA ALA A 186 -6.25 16.85 35.20
C ALA A 186 -5.05 17.57 35.86
N ASP A 187 -4.32 18.39 35.10
CA ASP A 187 -3.22 19.20 35.62
C ASP A 187 -3.71 20.29 36.58
N ALA A 188 -4.84 20.95 36.27
CA ALA A 188 -5.46 21.93 37.18
C ALA A 188 -5.93 21.28 38.49
N ALA A 189 -6.56 20.11 38.43
CA ALA A 189 -6.95 19.34 39.62
C ALA A 189 -5.73 18.90 40.44
N ARG A 190 -4.63 18.51 39.79
CA ARG A 190 -3.37 18.17 40.46
C ARG A 190 -2.73 19.37 41.16
N VAL A 191 -2.75 20.56 40.53
CA VAL A 191 -2.26 21.80 41.16
C VAL A 191 -3.13 22.17 42.37
N ALA A 192 -4.45 22.11 42.25
CA ALA A 192 -5.37 22.39 43.36
C ALA A 192 -5.17 21.43 44.55
N ALA A 193 -4.95 20.14 44.29
CA ALA A 193 -4.65 19.15 45.31
C ALA A 193 -3.30 19.40 46.02
N MET A 194 -2.28 19.86 45.30
CA MET A 194 -1.01 20.29 45.90
C MET A 194 -1.21 21.54 46.77
N GLN A 195 -1.96 22.54 46.29
CA GLN A 195 -2.24 23.77 47.04
C GLN A 195 -3.03 23.52 48.33
N SER A 196 -4.01 22.60 48.33
CA SER A 196 -4.71 22.18 49.56
C SER A 196 -3.73 21.58 50.57
N ARG A 197 -2.85 20.68 50.10
CA ARG A 197 -1.82 20.05 50.94
C ARG A 197 -0.80 21.04 51.47
N GLU A 198 -0.41 22.04 50.69
CA GLU A 198 0.47 23.14 51.14
C GLU A 198 -0.22 23.96 52.23
N ALA A 199 -1.49 24.34 52.06
CA ALA A 199 -2.25 25.05 53.09
C ALA A 199 -2.45 24.22 54.38
N GLU A 200 -2.66 22.90 54.26
CA GLU A 200 -2.71 21.98 55.41
C GLU A 200 -1.36 21.90 56.15
N LEU A 201 -0.24 21.87 55.41
CA LEU A 201 1.11 21.88 55.98
C LEU A 201 1.45 23.22 56.65
N GLU A 202 1.07 24.35 56.06
CA GLU A 202 1.20 25.69 56.66
C GLU A 202 0.34 25.81 57.93
N ALA A 203 -0.89 25.29 57.92
CA ALA A 203 -1.75 25.25 59.09
C ALA A 203 -1.12 24.44 60.23
N MET A 204 -0.65 23.22 59.96
CA MET A 204 0.04 22.38 60.95
C MET A 204 1.34 23.03 61.46
N LEU A 205 2.11 23.67 60.59
CA LEU A 205 3.34 24.38 60.96
C LEU A 205 3.04 25.60 61.86
N SER A 206 1.99 26.36 61.56
CA SER A 206 1.53 27.47 62.39
C SER A 206 1.04 27.00 63.77
N GLN A 207 0.34 25.86 63.83
CA GLN A 207 -0.11 25.24 65.08
C GLN A 207 1.08 24.74 65.91
N ALA A 208 2.08 24.12 65.26
CA ALA A 208 3.30 23.68 65.92
C ALA A 208 4.08 24.89 66.49
N GLN A 209 4.25 25.96 65.71
CA GLN A 209 4.88 27.22 66.18
C GLN A 209 4.11 27.84 67.35
N ALA A 210 2.78 27.90 67.28
CA ALA A 210 1.95 28.41 68.39
C ALA A 210 2.09 27.55 69.66
N SER A 211 2.16 26.21 69.53
CA SER A 211 2.39 25.30 70.65
C SER A 211 3.79 25.46 71.27
N LEU A 212 4.80 25.72 70.45
CA LEU A 212 6.18 25.96 70.89
C LEU A 212 6.30 27.32 71.60
N ALA A 213 5.66 28.37 71.09
CA ALA A 213 5.57 29.67 71.76
C ALA A 213 4.79 29.58 73.09
N ALA A 214 3.73 28.77 73.14
CA ALA A 214 3.01 28.50 74.39
C ALA A 214 3.90 27.75 75.41
N MET A 215 4.65 26.73 74.97
CA MET A 215 5.64 26.05 75.81
C MET A 215 6.73 27.01 76.32
N GLN A 216 7.31 27.85 75.46
CA GLN A 216 8.29 28.87 75.88
C GLN A 216 7.71 29.85 76.92
N LYS A 217 6.43 30.23 76.79
CA LYS A 217 5.73 31.05 77.78
C LYS A 217 5.47 30.31 79.10
N LEU A 218 5.26 28.99 79.06
CA LEU A 218 5.16 28.16 80.25
C LEU A 218 6.52 27.95 80.93
N TYR A 219 7.59 27.70 80.17
CA TYR A 219 8.95 27.58 80.70
C TYR A 219 9.42 28.88 81.38
N THR A 220 9.28 30.03 80.71
CA THR A 220 9.60 31.34 81.32
C THR A 220 8.68 31.67 82.50
N GLY A 221 7.42 31.23 82.48
CA GLY A 221 6.53 31.33 83.64
C GLY A 221 7.01 30.50 84.85
N ALA A 222 7.44 29.26 84.62
CA ALA A 222 7.98 28.38 85.64
C ALA A 222 9.36 28.83 86.15
N GLU A 223 10.21 29.38 85.28
CA GLU A 223 11.50 29.98 85.64
C GLU A 223 11.31 31.20 86.56
N ASN A 224 10.37 32.09 86.22
CA ASN A 224 10.00 33.22 87.09
C ASN A 224 9.42 32.76 88.44
N GLN A 225 8.61 31.69 88.46
CA GLN A 225 8.11 31.09 89.71
C GLN A 225 9.24 30.48 90.55
N LEU A 226 10.19 29.79 89.92
CA LEU A 226 11.32 29.17 90.60
C LEU A 226 12.28 30.23 91.15
N PHE A 227 12.51 31.33 90.43
CA PHE A 227 13.22 32.50 90.94
C PHE A 227 12.48 33.17 92.10
N ALA A 228 11.15 33.31 92.04
CA ALA A 228 10.36 33.85 93.14
C ALA A 228 10.43 32.96 94.41
N ILE A 229 10.37 31.63 94.25
CA ILE A 229 10.53 30.66 95.34
C ILE A 229 11.96 30.69 95.90
N GLN A 230 12.98 30.85 95.06
CA GLN A 230 14.36 31.06 95.51
C GLN A 230 14.50 32.35 96.31
N SER A 231 13.98 33.48 95.79
CA SER A 231 13.96 34.77 96.48
C SER A 231 13.25 34.69 97.83
N GLN A 232 12.09 34.03 97.91
CA GLN A 232 11.36 33.83 99.17
C GLN A 232 12.10 32.89 100.12
N SER A 233 12.72 31.82 99.62
CA SER A 233 13.55 30.92 100.44
C SER A 233 14.83 31.60 100.94
N GLU A 234 15.39 32.55 100.20
CA GLU A 234 16.52 33.36 100.65
C GLU A 234 16.08 34.43 101.65
N GLU A 235 14.94 35.10 101.43
CA GLU A 235 14.35 36.04 102.38
C GLU A 235 13.98 35.34 103.70
N GLU A 236 13.34 34.16 103.66
CA GLU A 236 13.12 33.33 104.85
C GLU A 236 14.43 32.89 105.51
N ARG A 237 15.45 32.52 104.74
CA ARG A 237 16.76 32.11 105.29
C ARG A 237 17.45 33.29 105.98
N MET A 238 17.37 34.49 105.42
CA MET A 238 17.92 35.71 106.02
C MET A 238 17.09 36.18 107.22
N GLY A 239 15.77 36.05 107.17
CA GLY A 239 14.86 36.31 108.29
C GLY A 239 15.17 35.39 109.48
N ARG A 240 15.25 34.07 109.25
CA ARG A 240 15.68 33.09 110.27
C ARG A 240 17.11 33.32 110.76
N HIS A 241 18.00 33.87 109.93
CA HIS A 241 19.35 34.27 110.37
C HIS A 241 19.30 35.48 111.31
N ALA A 242 18.48 36.49 111.00
CA ALA A 242 18.25 37.65 111.87
C ALA A 242 17.51 37.26 113.17
N GLU A 243 16.57 36.31 113.12
CA GLU A 243 15.96 35.72 114.31
C GLU A 243 16.99 34.97 115.15
N LEU A 244 17.92 34.23 114.54
CA LEU A 244 19.02 33.57 115.24
C LEU A 244 20.04 34.56 115.83
N GLU A 245 20.31 35.68 115.17
CA GLU A 245 21.15 36.77 115.69
C GLU A 245 20.46 37.52 116.84
N LEU A 246 19.15 37.75 116.76
CA LEU A 246 18.36 38.32 117.86
C LEU A 246 18.29 37.34 119.02
N ALA A 247 18.05 36.05 118.77
CA ALA A 247 18.05 35.01 119.79
C ALA A 247 19.45 34.78 120.38
N SER A 248 20.53 34.93 119.61
CA SER A 248 21.90 34.87 120.14
C SER A 248 22.22 36.12 120.96
N ALA A 249 21.81 37.32 120.54
CA ALA A 249 21.97 38.54 121.32
C ALA A 249 21.06 38.58 122.58
N GLU A 250 19.90 37.92 122.55
CA GLU A 250 19.06 37.71 123.74
C GLU A 250 19.65 36.62 124.64
N LEU A 251 20.22 35.55 124.08
CA LEU A 251 20.97 34.54 124.82
C LEU A 251 22.24 35.14 125.44
N GLU A 252 22.96 36.03 124.76
CA GLU A 252 24.11 36.77 125.28
C GLU A 252 23.66 37.69 126.41
N ARG A 253 22.61 38.50 126.24
CA ARG A 253 22.06 39.29 127.36
C ARG A 253 21.54 38.42 128.51
N ALA A 254 20.99 37.25 128.20
CA ALA A 254 20.55 36.28 129.21
C ALA A 254 21.74 35.61 129.91
N GLN A 255 22.85 35.37 129.22
CA GLN A 255 24.12 34.88 129.75
C GLN A 255 24.88 35.96 130.50
N GLU A 256 24.79 37.23 130.13
CA GLU A 256 25.29 38.38 130.89
C GLU A 256 24.49 38.52 132.19
N ARG A 257 23.16 38.43 132.12
CA ARG A 257 22.27 38.37 133.30
C ARG A 257 22.54 37.13 134.13
N LEU A 258 22.78 35.96 133.51
CA LEU A 258 23.19 34.75 134.22
C LEU A 258 24.57 34.93 134.83
N ALA A 259 25.49 35.65 134.20
CA ALA A 259 26.82 35.94 134.73
C ALA A 259 26.80 37.03 135.81
N THR A 260 25.85 37.98 135.82
CA THR A 260 25.65 38.88 136.97
C THR A 260 24.96 38.13 138.10
N LEU A 261 23.90 37.37 137.82
CA LEU A 261 23.25 36.48 138.79
C LEU A 261 24.19 35.37 139.25
N GLU A 262 25.21 34.97 138.49
CA GLU A 262 26.25 34.02 138.90
C GLU A 262 27.39 34.71 139.63
N ARG A 263 27.68 36.00 139.41
CA ARG A 263 28.57 36.77 140.29
C ARG A 263 27.90 37.03 141.64
N GLU A 264 26.60 37.32 141.65
CA GLU A 264 25.76 37.43 142.85
C GLU A 264 25.59 36.07 143.52
N ARG A 265 25.27 35.01 142.76
CA ARG A 265 25.26 33.63 143.26
C ARG A 265 26.64 33.24 143.74
N ASN A 266 27.74 33.61 143.11
CA ASN A 266 29.10 33.31 143.58
C ASN A 266 29.55 34.21 144.74
N ALA A 267 28.88 35.33 145.03
CA ALA A 267 29.01 36.04 146.30
C ALA A 267 28.17 35.36 147.41
N LEU A 268 26.98 34.87 147.07
CA LEU A 268 26.12 34.04 147.94
C LEU A 268 26.65 32.61 148.12
N VAL A 269 27.49 32.13 147.20
CA VAL A 269 28.14 30.81 147.17
C VAL A 269 29.60 30.92 147.55
N ALA A 270 30.22 32.11 147.59
CA ALA A 270 31.35 32.34 148.51
C ALA A 270 30.86 32.28 149.96
N LYS A 271 29.69 32.85 150.26
CA LYS A 271 29.02 32.68 151.56
C LYS A 271 28.61 31.22 151.83
N LEU A 272 28.05 30.49 150.84
CA LEU A 272 27.62 29.10 151.03
C LEU A 272 28.72 28.05 150.79
N GLN A 273 29.86 28.34 150.14
CA GLN A 273 31.05 27.46 150.13
C GLN A 273 31.86 27.57 151.42
N GLN A 274 31.54 28.54 152.28
CA GLN A 274 31.91 28.49 153.69
C GLN A 274 31.15 27.37 154.44
N ASP A 275 29.98 26.94 153.94
CA ASP A 275 29.07 25.96 154.58
C ASP A 275 28.88 24.63 153.80
N ALA A 276 29.20 24.55 152.51
CA ALA A 276 28.76 23.47 151.60
C ALA A 276 29.89 22.83 150.75
N ALA A 277 30.99 22.44 151.38
CA ALA A 277 32.07 21.68 150.74
C ALA A 277 31.76 20.16 150.65
N ALA A 278 30.77 19.74 149.86
CA ALA A 278 30.41 18.31 149.71
C ALA A 278 29.73 17.92 148.37
N ALA A 279 30.49 17.29 147.45
CA ALA A 279 30.06 16.49 146.27
C ALA A 279 29.14 17.14 145.19
N GLY A 280 29.07 16.65 143.93
CA GLY A 280 29.95 15.71 143.21
C GLY A 280 29.26 14.86 142.12
N VAL A 281 29.75 14.91 140.85
CA VAL A 281 29.49 13.98 139.71
C VAL A 281 28.06 14.00 139.10
N GLY A 282 27.78 13.81 137.78
CA GLY A 282 28.60 13.84 136.54
C GLY A 282 28.05 12.98 135.34
N SER A 283 28.37 13.38 134.08
CA SER A 283 28.42 12.53 132.83
C SER A 283 27.08 12.01 132.17
N PRO A 284 27.08 11.32 130.98
CA PRO A 284 27.62 11.74 129.65
C PRO A 284 26.84 11.25 128.35
N ALA A 285 27.34 11.62 127.15
CA ALA A 285 27.26 10.92 125.83
C ALA A 285 25.89 10.82 125.06
N THR A 286 25.72 10.41 123.78
CA THR A 286 26.44 9.48 122.84
C THR A 286 26.19 9.70 121.30
N HIS A 287 27.18 9.36 120.42
CA HIS A 287 27.19 8.77 119.02
C HIS A 287 26.13 9.11 117.92
N GLY A 288 26.26 8.84 116.59
CA GLY A 288 27.24 8.22 115.64
C GLY A 288 26.55 8.03 114.24
N SER A 289 27.11 7.90 113.01
CA SER A 289 28.44 7.58 112.39
C SER A 289 28.61 6.10 111.90
N ALA A 290 29.03 5.71 110.67
CA ALA A 290 29.20 6.35 109.33
C ALA A 290 29.55 5.30 108.19
N GLY A 291 29.45 5.65 106.87
CA GLY A 291 29.98 4.87 105.69
C GLY A 291 28.94 4.28 104.70
N GLY A 292 29.26 3.76 103.49
CA GLY A 292 30.52 3.75 102.71
C GLY A 292 30.55 2.89 101.39
N ALA A 293 31.14 3.43 100.31
CA ALA A 293 32.01 2.84 99.25
C ALA A 293 31.78 1.50 98.45
N HIS A 294 31.55 1.64 97.12
CA HIS A 294 32.47 1.29 95.97
C HIS A 294 32.78 -0.19 95.49
N ARG A 295 32.89 -0.37 94.14
CA ARG A 295 33.54 -1.46 93.31
C ARG A 295 32.81 -2.82 93.12
N SER A 296 33.04 -3.64 92.06
CA SER A 296 33.84 -3.50 90.82
C SER A 296 33.48 -4.47 89.66
N SER A 297 33.66 -4.01 88.42
CA SER A 297 34.02 -4.65 87.13
C SER A 297 34.32 -6.18 87.03
N GLY A 298 33.88 -6.80 85.92
CA GLY A 298 34.52 -7.99 85.32
C GLY A 298 33.67 -8.71 84.24
N GLY A 299 34.27 -9.02 83.07
CA GLY A 299 33.71 -10.00 82.10
C GLY A 299 33.50 -9.51 80.66
N GLY A 300 34.54 -9.57 79.81
CA GLY A 300 34.45 -9.23 78.38
C GLY A 300 35.12 -10.26 77.48
N SER A 301 34.35 -11.23 76.95
CA SER A 301 34.80 -12.16 75.89
C SER A 301 33.63 -12.86 75.18
N ALA A 302 32.65 -13.39 75.94
CA ALA A 302 31.55 -14.19 75.38
C ALA A 302 30.60 -13.44 74.42
N ALA A 303 30.45 -12.12 74.57
CA ALA A 303 29.48 -11.33 73.81
C ALA A 303 29.75 -11.27 72.29
N ALA A 304 31.01 -11.38 71.86
CA ALA A 304 31.37 -11.28 70.44
C ALA A 304 30.92 -12.50 69.62
N ALA A 305 31.01 -13.71 70.18
CA ALA A 305 30.56 -14.93 69.51
C ALA A 305 29.03 -14.97 69.38
N ALA A 306 28.31 -14.63 70.47
CA ALA A 306 26.85 -14.57 70.47
C ALA A 306 26.31 -13.58 69.43
N SER A 307 26.93 -12.39 69.29
CA SER A 307 26.54 -11.38 68.30
C SER A 307 26.57 -11.89 66.85
N ILE A 308 27.56 -12.72 66.49
CA ILE A 308 27.69 -13.29 65.14
C ILE A 308 26.68 -14.42 64.91
N GLU A 309 26.38 -15.22 65.95
CA GLU A 309 25.32 -16.24 65.89
C GLU A 309 23.91 -15.63 65.84
N GLU A 310 23.72 -14.44 66.40
CA GLU A 310 22.48 -13.66 66.36
C GLU A 310 22.24 -13.07 64.96
N THR A 311 23.24 -12.40 64.37
CA THR A 311 23.11 -11.82 63.03
C THR A 311 22.86 -12.87 61.94
N LEU A 312 23.57 -14.00 61.99
CA LEU A 312 23.33 -15.11 61.04
C LEU A 312 21.95 -15.74 61.21
N ARG A 313 21.37 -15.75 62.42
CA ARG A 313 19.96 -16.15 62.63
C ARG A 313 18.97 -15.13 62.08
N ALA A 314 19.22 -13.84 62.28
CA ALA A 314 18.38 -12.77 61.75
C ALA A 314 18.37 -12.77 60.20
N GLU A 315 19.52 -12.99 59.58
CA GLU A 315 19.68 -13.05 58.12
C GLU A 315 19.04 -14.32 57.50
N LEU A 316 19.16 -15.48 58.18
CA LEU A 316 18.36 -16.68 57.86
C LEU A 316 16.87 -16.53 58.19
N GLY A 317 16.48 -15.56 59.00
CA GLY A 317 15.10 -15.16 59.25
C GLY A 317 14.55 -14.36 58.07
N SER A 318 15.21 -13.26 57.71
CA SER A 318 14.79 -12.37 56.63
C SER A 318 14.79 -13.07 55.26
N GLN A 319 15.75 -13.95 54.97
CA GLN A 319 15.71 -14.76 53.74
C GLN A 319 14.54 -15.74 53.69
N ARG A 320 14.16 -16.35 54.83
CA ARG A 320 12.96 -17.22 54.90
C ARG A 320 11.68 -16.42 54.75
N GLU A 321 11.62 -15.22 55.35
CA GLU A 321 10.47 -14.34 55.22
C GLU A 321 10.31 -13.86 53.77
N LEU A 322 11.39 -13.40 53.12
CA LEU A 322 11.39 -13.00 51.71
C LEU A 322 10.99 -14.17 50.80
N ALA A 323 11.51 -15.37 51.04
CA ALA A 323 11.10 -16.58 50.31
C ALA A 323 9.63 -16.98 50.57
N SER A 324 9.05 -16.63 51.71
CA SER A 324 7.61 -16.83 51.99
C SER A 324 6.73 -15.81 51.28
N ARG A 325 7.15 -14.53 51.23
CA ARG A 325 6.45 -13.46 50.52
C ARG A 325 6.42 -13.74 49.02
N LEU A 326 7.57 -14.04 48.41
CA LEU A 326 7.65 -14.42 46.98
C LEU A 326 6.79 -15.65 46.65
N ARG A 327 6.67 -16.63 47.56
CA ARG A 327 5.75 -17.78 47.37
C ARG A 327 4.28 -17.36 47.44
N SER A 328 3.93 -16.43 48.32
CA SER A 328 2.57 -15.88 48.41
C SER A 328 2.21 -15.05 47.18
N GLU A 329 3.15 -14.24 46.67
CA GLU A 329 2.99 -13.44 45.45
C GLU A 329 2.86 -14.34 44.21
N LEU A 330 3.68 -15.38 44.08
CA LEU A 330 3.56 -16.38 43.00
C LEU A 330 2.25 -17.18 43.07
N LEU A 331 1.66 -17.38 44.26
CA LEU A 331 0.34 -18.02 44.41
C LEU A 331 -0.80 -17.05 44.07
N SER A 332 -0.71 -15.77 44.45
CA SER A 332 -1.69 -14.73 44.07
C SER A 332 -1.75 -14.57 42.56
N VAL A 333 -0.60 -14.28 41.92
CA VAL A 333 -0.50 -14.11 40.47
C VAL A 333 -0.96 -15.37 39.72
N ARG A 334 -0.74 -16.56 40.28
CA ARG A 334 -1.27 -17.80 39.71
C ARG A 334 -2.79 -17.90 39.82
N SER A 335 -3.39 -17.55 40.95
CA SER A 335 -4.86 -17.48 41.11
C SER A 335 -5.44 -16.49 40.11
N GLU A 336 -4.87 -15.29 40.01
CA GLU A 336 -5.28 -14.23 39.07
C GLU A 336 -5.22 -14.71 37.60
N PHE A 337 -4.21 -15.51 37.22
CA PHE A 337 -4.13 -16.13 35.88
C PHE A 337 -5.12 -17.29 35.68
N GLU A 338 -5.38 -18.11 36.69
CA GLU A 338 -6.34 -19.22 36.62
C GLU A 338 -7.79 -18.67 36.57
N GLU A 339 -8.13 -17.65 37.37
CA GLU A 339 -9.40 -16.91 37.32
C GLU A 339 -9.61 -16.18 35.98
N ALA A 340 -8.59 -15.47 35.47
CA ALA A 340 -8.66 -14.82 34.16
C ALA A 340 -8.83 -15.82 33.01
N ARG A 341 -8.26 -17.03 33.15
CA ARG A 341 -8.45 -18.12 32.20
C ARG A 341 -9.86 -18.68 32.24
N GLU A 342 -10.41 -18.98 33.43
CA GLU A 342 -11.79 -19.45 33.57
C GLU A 342 -12.80 -18.42 33.01
N MET A 343 -12.57 -17.13 33.23
CA MET A 343 -13.38 -16.06 32.63
C MET A 343 -13.35 -16.07 31.10
N LEU A 344 -12.18 -16.33 30.49
CA LEU A 344 -12.04 -16.42 29.03
C LEU A 344 -12.67 -17.69 28.47
N GLU A 345 -12.52 -18.84 29.14
CA GLU A 345 -13.14 -20.10 28.72
C GLU A 345 -14.68 -20.01 28.80
N ALA A 346 -15.22 -19.46 29.89
CA ALA A 346 -16.66 -19.19 30.03
C ALA A 346 -17.19 -18.19 28.98
N ARG A 347 -16.41 -17.17 28.62
CA ARG A 347 -16.77 -16.22 27.54
C ARG A 347 -16.79 -16.91 26.16
N VAL A 348 -15.85 -17.82 25.88
CA VAL A 348 -15.83 -18.61 24.65
C VAL A 348 -17.01 -19.56 24.58
N GLU A 349 -17.38 -20.20 25.69
CA GLU A 349 -18.57 -21.07 25.76
C GLU A 349 -19.87 -20.28 25.56
N GLY A 350 -20.00 -19.11 26.21
CA GLY A 350 -21.14 -18.22 26.00
C GLY A 350 -21.30 -17.76 24.54
N LEU A 351 -20.18 -17.41 23.86
CA LEU A 351 -20.20 -17.06 22.44
C LEU A 351 -20.63 -18.24 21.54
N LYS A 352 -20.13 -19.45 21.81
CA LYS A 352 -20.57 -20.68 21.11
C LYS A 352 -22.06 -20.95 21.30
N ALA A 353 -22.57 -20.77 22.52
CA ALA A 353 -23.99 -20.93 22.81
C ALA A 353 -24.86 -19.91 22.04
N THR A 354 -24.42 -18.64 21.94
CA THR A 354 -25.14 -17.64 21.13
C THR A 354 -25.09 -17.95 19.63
N LEU A 355 -23.97 -18.45 19.11
CA LEU A 355 -23.83 -18.84 17.71
C LEU A 355 -24.80 -19.98 17.36
N ALA A 356 -24.79 -21.06 18.13
CA ALA A 356 -25.69 -22.20 17.93
C ALA A 356 -27.18 -21.81 18.03
N ALA A 357 -27.53 -20.87 18.92
CA ALA A 357 -28.89 -20.33 19.00
C ALA A 357 -29.27 -19.51 17.75
N THR A 358 -28.35 -18.72 17.19
CA THR A 358 -28.60 -18.00 15.93
C THR A 358 -28.68 -18.92 14.72
N GLU A 359 -27.87 -19.98 14.65
CA GLU A 359 -27.92 -21.01 13.60
C GLU A 359 -29.26 -21.76 13.63
N GLN A 360 -29.73 -22.17 14.82
CA GLN A 360 -31.04 -22.81 14.99
C GLN A 360 -32.19 -21.88 14.60
N HIS A 361 -32.10 -20.58 14.93
CA HIS A 361 -33.13 -19.62 14.54
C HIS A 361 -33.12 -19.36 13.02
N ALA A 362 -31.95 -19.29 12.39
CA ALA A 362 -31.83 -19.18 10.94
C ALA A 362 -32.42 -20.41 10.23
N ALA A 363 -32.08 -21.63 10.67
CA ALA A 363 -32.63 -22.87 10.12
C ALA A 363 -34.17 -22.94 10.25
N ALA A 364 -34.74 -22.53 11.39
CA ALA A 364 -36.19 -22.45 11.58
C ALA A 364 -36.85 -21.42 10.65
N LEU A 365 -36.19 -20.27 10.40
CA LEU A 365 -36.67 -19.29 9.44
C LEU A 365 -36.56 -19.78 7.99
N GLU A 366 -35.54 -20.57 7.64
CA GLU A 366 -35.43 -21.22 6.33
C GLU A 366 -36.51 -22.30 6.13
N GLU A 367 -36.83 -23.08 7.16
CA GLU A 367 -37.95 -24.03 7.14
C GLU A 367 -39.31 -23.30 6.99
N GLU A 368 -39.54 -22.23 7.75
CA GLU A 368 -40.74 -21.38 7.58
C GLU A 368 -40.83 -20.75 6.18
N LEU A 369 -39.70 -20.44 5.54
CA LEU A 369 -39.65 -19.84 4.20
C LEU A 369 -39.88 -20.89 3.11
N ALA A 370 -39.33 -22.10 3.27
CA ALA A 370 -39.60 -23.26 2.43
C ALA A 370 -41.04 -23.76 2.54
N ALA A 371 -41.66 -23.62 3.71
CA ALA A 371 -43.07 -23.97 3.95
C ALA A 371 -44.08 -22.95 3.37
N ARG A 372 -43.64 -21.82 2.78
CA ARG A 372 -44.54 -20.83 2.17
C ARG A 372 -45.12 -21.36 0.86
N PRO A 373 -46.43 -21.12 0.59
CA PRO A 373 -47.00 -21.38 -0.73
C PRO A 373 -46.19 -20.67 -1.82
N THR A 374 -45.75 -21.44 -2.81
CA THR A 374 -44.96 -20.94 -3.95
C THR A 374 -45.73 -19.88 -4.72
N GLN A 375 -45.04 -18.99 -5.46
CA GLN A 375 -45.71 -17.95 -6.25
C GLN A 375 -46.77 -18.52 -7.19
N ALA A 376 -46.50 -19.67 -7.83
CA ALA A 376 -47.46 -20.39 -8.66
C ALA A 376 -48.74 -20.79 -7.89
N GLN A 377 -48.63 -21.31 -6.66
CA GLN A 377 -49.80 -21.63 -5.82
C GLN A 377 -50.56 -20.35 -5.38
N MET A 378 -49.82 -19.26 -5.14
CA MET A 378 -50.41 -17.96 -4.79
C MET A 378 -51.10 -17.30 -6.00
N GLU A 379 -50.59 -17.52 -7.21
CA GLU A 379 -51.16 -17.07 -8.49
C GLU A 379 -52.34 -17.94 -8.90
N GLU A 380 -52.27 -19.26 -8.70
CA GLU A 380 -53.40 -20.17 -8.86
C GLU A 380 -54.54 -19.81 -7.90
N LEU A 381 -54.26 -19.60 -6.61
CA LEU A 381 -55.26 -19.13 -5.66
C LEU A 381 -55.84 -17.76 -6.04
N ARG A 382 -55.02 -16.83 -6.55
CA ARG A 382 -55.52 -15.54 -7.10
C ARG A 382 -56.36 -15.74 -8.36
N GLN A 383 -56.05 -16.72 -9.21
CA GLN A 383 -56.81 -17.04 -10.43
C GLN A 383 -58.13 -17.70 -10.08
N GLN A 384 -58.13 -18.69 -9.17
CA GLN A 384 -59.34 -19.29 -8.61
C GLN A 384 -60.23 -18.24 -7.91
N LEU A 385 -59.63 -17.31 -7.15
CA LEU A 385 -60.35 -16.21 -6.49
C LEU A 385 -60.87 -15.19 -7.52
N ARG A 386 -60.12 -14.86 -8.57
CA ARG A 386 -60.58 -14.01 -9.69
C ARG A 386 -61.72 -14.67 -10.47
N VAL A 387 -61.68 -15.99 -10.67
CA VAL A 387 -62.76 -16.77 -11.29
C VAL A 387 -64.00 -16.79 -10.38
N LEU A 388 -63.84 -17.04 -9.08
CA LEU A 388 -64.92 -16.93 -8.09
C LEU A 388 -65.50 -15.51 -8.04
N GLN A 389 -64.67 -14.47 -8.18
CA GLN A 389 -65.11 -13.07 -8.20
C GLN A 389 -65.86 -12.74 -9.48
N ALA A 390 -65.43 -13.24 -10.65
CA ALA A 390 -66.15 -13.09 -11.91
C ALA A 390 -67.50 -13.87 -11.93
N ILE A 391 -67.55 -15.03 -11.29
CA ILE A 391 -68.77 -15.83 -11.13
C ILE A 391 -69.73 -15.19 -10.10
N GLY A 392 -69.20 -14.60 -9.02
CA GLY A 392 -69.98 -13.94 -7.97
C GLY A 392 -70.42 -12.50 -8.30
N TYR A 393 -69.65 -11.79 -9.12
CA TYR A 393 -69.92 -10.42 -9.56
C TYR A 393 -69.83 -10.33 -11.09
N ASN A 394 -70.92 -10.69 -11.76
CA ASN A 394 -71.06 -10.60 -13.21
C ASN A 394 -71.25 -9.14 -13.67
N THR A 395 -70.17 -8.35 -13.58
CA THR A 395 -70.05 -7.02 -14.19
C THR A 395 -68.94 -7.04 -15.22
N LEU A 396 -69.33 -7.31 -16.47
CA LEU A 396 -68.50 -7.04 -17.64
C LEU A 396 -68.50 -5.52 -17.89
N ASP A 397 -67.32 -4.93 -17.96
CA ASP A 397 -67.03 -3.83 -18.88
C ASP A 397 -65.62 -4.05 -19.43
N VAL A 398 -65.42 -3.74 -20.72
CA VAL A 398 -64.29 -4.23 -21.52
C VAL A 398 -63.65 -3.10 -22.32
N GLU A 399 -62.47 -2.65 -21.88
CA GLU A 399 -61.40 -2.12 -22.73
C GLU A 399 -60.09 -2.71 -22.13
N ALA A 400 -59.38 -3.62 -22.79
CA ALA A 400 -58.58 -3.48 -24.02
C ALA A 400 -57.25 -2.75 -23.77
N ASP A 401 -56.16 -3.53 -23.76
CA ASP A 401 -54.81 -3.03 -24.06
C ASP A 401 -53.93 -4.21 -24.56
N ASP A 402 -53.00 -3.93 -25.47
CA ASP A 402 -52.40 -4.93 -26.38
C ASP A 402 -50.90 -5.24 -26.11
N ASP A 403 -50.33 -6.12 -26.93
CA ASP A 403 -49.08 -6.84 -26.67
C ASP A 403 -47.75 -6.01 -26.81
N VAL A 404 -46.92 -6.06 -25.75
CA VAL A 404 -45.46 -6.32 -25.77
C VAL A 404 -44.50 -5.47 -26.68
N THR A 405 -43.66 -4.68 -25.98
CA THR A 405 -42.22 -4.36 -26.23
C THR A 405 -41.71 -3.13 -27.00
N ARG A 406 -40.53 -2.70 -26.50
CA ARG A 406 -39.34 -2.13 -27.16
C ARG A 406 -39.25 -0.61 -27.45
N ASN A 407 -38.41 0.00 -26.61
CA ASN A 407 -37.13 0.61 -26.99
C ASN A 407 -37.04 2.14 -27.25
N SER A 408 -36.65 2.84 -26.18
CA SER A 408 -35.66 3.94 -26.17
C SER A 408 -36.06 5.35 -26.65
N SER A 409 -35.39 6.31 -25.98
CA SER A 409 -34.87 7.57 -26.56
C SER A 409 -35.77 8.83 -26.67
N THR A 410 -35.23 9.88 -26.05
CA THR A 410 -35.18 11.29 -26.53
C THR A 410 -36.42 12.20 -26.57
N ARG A 411 -36.40 13.15 -25.61
CA ARG A 411 -36.39 14.63 -25.80
C ARG A 411 -37.67 15.41 -26.20
N THR A 412 -37.85 16.50 -25.44
CA THR A 412 -38.27 17.88 -25.83
C THR A 412 -39.75 18.18 -26.18
N GLY A 413 -40.19 19.40 -25.80
CA GLY A 413 -41.50 19.99 -26.14
C GLY A 413 -42.60 19.69 -25.11
N ALA A 414 -42.93 20.49 -24.08
CA ALA A 414 -42.83 21.92 -23.77
C ALA A 414 -44.02 22.81 -24.21
N LYS A 415 -44.77 23.31 -23.20
CA LYS A 415 -45.93 24.27 -23.23
C LYS A 415 -47.22 23.71 -23.87
N GLY A 416 -48.42 24.06 -23.40
CA GLY A 416 -48.84 24.88 -22.23
C GLY A 416 -50.38 25.08 -22.27
N GLY A 417 -51.06 25.60 -21.25
CA GLY A 417 -50.68 26.05 -19.91
C GLY A 417 -51.83 26.82 -19.24
N ALA A 418 -51.55 27.60 -18.18
CA ALA A 418 -52.40 28.65 -17.58
C ALA A 418 -53.73 28.25 -16.88
N ALA A 419 -54.23 28.96 -15.86
CA ALA A 419 -53.59 29.91 -14.91
C ALA A 419 -54.55 30.24 -13.73
N ALA A 420 -54.00 30.77 -12.62
CA ALA A 420 -54.71 31.46 -11.52
C ALA A 420 -55.75 30.62 -10.73
N SER A 421 -56.21 30.99 -9.52
CA SER A 421 -55.75 31.87 -8.43
C SER A 421 -56.36 31.30 -7.13
N GLY A 422 -55.75 31.33 -5.95
CA GLY A 422 -55.38 32.57 -5.24
C GLY A 422 -56.64 33.20 -4.60
N GLY A 423 -57.02 32.76 -3.40
CA GLY A 423 -58.19 33.25 -2.66
C GLY A 423 -58.29 32.63 -1.27
N ALA A 424 -58.50 33.46 -0.23
CA ALA A 424 -58.45 33.06 1.18
C ALA A 424 -59.76 32.42 1.68
N ALA A 425 -59.69 31.80 2.86
CA ALA A 425 -60.87 31.36 3.60
C ALA A 425 -61.52 32.52 4.39
N ASP A 426 -62.83 32.40 4.63
CA ASP A 426 -63.54 33.09 5.73
C ASP A 426 -64.56 32.13 6.36
N GLY A 427 -65.05 32.46 7.56
CA GLY A 427 -65.58 31.52 8.55
C GLY A 427 -67.06 31.14 8.46
N GLY A 428 -67.36 29.95 8.99
CA GLY A 428 -68.65 29.27 8.91
C GLY A 428 -69.88 29.93 9.56
N SER A 429 -71.04 29.31 9.32
CA SER A 429 -71.94 28.96 10.42
C SER A 429 -72.93 27.82 10.09
N ARG A 430 -73.04 26.87 11.02
CA ARG A 430 -74.23 26.08 11.41
C ARG A 430 -75.10 25.33 10.37
N ALA A 431 -75.03 24.00 10.53
CA ALA A 431 -76.14 23.09 10.88
C ALA A 431 -77.08 22.52 9.78
N GLY A 432 -77.27 21.19 9.79
CA GLY A 432 -78.20 20.51 8.88
C GLY A 432 -78.22 18.97 8.84
N GLY A 433 -78.26 18.27 9.99
CA GLY A 433 -78.86 16.91 10.08
C GLY A 433 -78.18 15.66 9.46
N SER A 434 -77.70 14.76 10.33
CA SER A 434 -77.91 13.28 10.30
C SER A 434 -77.78 12.47 8.99
N GLY A 435 -76.83 11.52 8.92
CA GLY A 435 -76.89 10.40 7.95
C GLY A 435 -75.58 9.60 7.77
N GLY A 436 -75.14 8.86 8.79
CA GLY A 436 -73.78 8.33 8.90
C GLY A 436 -73.22 7.43 7.78
N SER A 437 -71.92 7.62 7.50
CA SER A 437 -70.96 6.59 7.10
C SER A 437 -69.57 6.96 7.65
N SER A 438 -68.70 5.98 7.90
CA SER A 438 -67.44 6.15 8.65
C SER A 438 -66.27 6.65 7.80
N SER A 439 -65.38 7.44 8.42
CA SER A 439 -64.27 8.15 7.76
C SER A 439 -63.10 7.25 7.31
N LEU A 440 -62.87 7.15 6.01
CA LEU A 440 -61.60 6.73 5.41
C LEU A 440 -60.64 7.94 5.38
N GLY A 441 -59.68 8.02 6.32
CA GLY A 441 -58.64 9.07 6.29
C GLY A 441 -58.23 9.71 7.62
N ALA A 442 -58.68 9.22 8.79
CA ALA A 442 -58.21 9.73 10.07
C ALA A 442 -56.81 9.16 10.43
N PRO A 443 -55.84 9.97 10.90
CA PRO A 443 -54.56 9.47 11.42
C PRO A 443 -54.83 8.71 12.73
N GLY A 444 -54.57 7.40 12.73
CA GLY A 444 -55.00 6.48 13.79
C GLY A 444 -56.11 5.51 13.38
N SER A 445 -56.62 5.58 12.14
CA SER A 445 -57.40 4.48 11.55
C SER A 445 -56.56 3.19 11.47
N LEU A 446 -57.24 2.04 11.56
CA LEU A 446 -56.60 0.72 11.46
C LEU A 446 -55.80 0.58 10.15
N GLU A 447 -56.34 1.11 9.06
CA GLU A 447 -55.71 1.18 7.73
C GLU A 447 -54.37 1.92 7.75
N ALA A 448 -54.29 3.10 8.39
CA ALA A 448 -53.04 3.85 8.52
C ALA A 448 -51.98 3.09 9.34
N LEU A 449 -52.40 2.35 10.37
CA LEU A 449 -51.51 1.52 11.20
C LEU A 449 -51.05 0.24 10.48
N LEU A 450 -51.92 -0.34 9.64
CA LEU A 450 -51.57 -1.46 8.76
C LEU A 450 -50.60 -1.01 7.66
N LEU A 451 -50.79 0.16 7.07
CA LEU A 451 -49.87 0.74 6.07
C LEU A 451 -48.49 1.06 6.66
N SER A 452 -48.41 1.60 7.88
CA SER A 452 -47.12 1.84 8.54
C SER A 452 -46.41 0.54 8.91
N LYS A 453 -47.14 -0.46 9.45
CA LYS A 453 -46.59 -1.79 9.75
C LYS A 453 -46.17 -2.55 8.48
N ASN A 454 -46.92 -2.42 7.39
CA ASN A 454 -46.59 -3.03 6.10
C ASN A 454 -45.28 -2.44 5.55
N ARG A 455 -45.13 -1.12 5.49
CA ARG A 455 -43.87 -0.45 5.10
C ARG A 455 -42.70 -0.79 6.02
N HIS A 456 -42.94 -0.98 7.32
CA HIS A 456 -41.90 -1.41 8.26
C HIS A 456 -41.42 -2.84 7.96
N LEU A 457 -42.36 -3.77 7.72
CA LEU A 457 -42.04 -5.15 7.31
C LEU A 457 -41.37 -5.21 5.93
N GLU A 458 -41.77 -4.37 4.97
CA GLU A 458 -41.08 -4.21 3.69
C GLU A 458 -39.63 -3.77 3.91
N HIS A 459 -39.40 -2.77 4.78
CA HIS A 459 -38.06 -2.30 5.11
C HIS A 459 -37.23 -3.39 5.80
N GLU A 460 -37.77 -4.09 6.80
CA GLU A 460 -37.08 -5.21 7.45
C GLU A 460 -36.74 -6.33 6.45
N VAL A 461 -37.65 -6.67 5.54
CA VAL A 461 -37.38 -7.63 4.45
C VAL A 461 -36.27 -7.13 3.51
N THR A 462 -36.20 -5.84 3.20
CA THR A 462 -35.06 -5.29 2.42
C THR A 462 -33.74 -5.35 3.19
N MET A 463 -33.74 -5.04 4.49
CA MET A 463 -32.53 -5.07 5.33
C MET A 463 -32.03 -6.50 5.56
N MET A 464 -32.92 -7.48 5.75
CA MET A 464 -32.54 -8.89 5.85
C MET A 464 -32.05 -9.44 4.51
N LYS A 465 -32.66 -9.04 3.37
CA LYS A 465 -32.14 -9.38 2.04
C LYS A 465 -30.74 -8.82 1.79
N LEU A 466 -30.45 -7.60 2.26
CA LEU A 466 -29.11 -7.02 2.18
C LEU A 466 -28.12 -7.87 2.99
N ARG A 467 -28.42 -8.13 4.27
CA ARG A 467 -27.58 -8.98 5.15
C ARG A 467 -27.33 -10.38 4.58
N VAL A 468 -28.30 -11.00 3.90
CA VAL A 468 -28.13 -12.30 3.23
C VAL A 468 -27.19 -12.19 2.03
N VAL A 469 -27.11 -11.05 1.34
CA VAL A 469 -26.10 -10.80 0.31
C VAL A 469 -24.73 -10.54 0.94
N ASP A 470 -24.67 -9.74 2.00
CA ASP A 470 -23.43 -9.41 2.71
C ASP A 470 -22.76 -10.68 3.27
N VAL A 471 -23.50 -11.50 4.03
CA VAL A 471 -23.03 -12.78 4.60
C VAL A 471 -22.65 -13.80 3.52
N ARG A 472 -23.31 -13.77 2.34
CA ARG A 472 -22.88 -14.60 1.20
C ARG A 472 -21.55 -14.15 0.61
N GLN A 473 -21.31 -12.85 0.49
CA GLN A 473 -20.01 -12.33 0.05
C GLN A 473 -18.91 -12.64 1.07
N GLU A 474 -19.19 -12.58 2.36
CA GLU A 474 -18.27 -13.02 3.42
C GLU A 474 -17.98 -14.54 3.33
N ALA A 475 -19.00 -15.36 3.08
CA ALA A 475 -18.84 -16.81 2.91
C ALA A 475 -18.06 -17.18 1.63
N ASP A 476 -18.38 -16.55 0.49
CA ASP A 476 -17.66 -16.75 -0.78
C ASP A 476 -16.19 -16.33 -0.66
N ALA A 477 -15.91 -15.21 0.05
CA ALA A 477 -14.55 -14.77 0.34
C ALA A 477 -13.80 -15.73 1.29
N ALA A 478 -14.48 -16.26 2.31
CA ALA A 478 -13.90 -17.26 3.22
C ALA A 478 -13.59 -18.59 2.49
N LEU A 479 -14.45 -19.03 1.57
CA LEU A 479 -14.22 -20.19 0.71
C LEU A 479 -13.04 -19.98 -0.25
N ALA A 480 -12.92 -18.79 -0.85
CA ALA A 480 -11.78 -18.44 -1.68
C ALA A 480 -10.45 -18.47 -0.90
N HIS A 481 -10.43 -17.87 0.30
CA HIS A 481 -9.27 -17.90 1.19
C HIS A 481 -8.94 -19.31 1.68
N ALA A 482 -9.94 -20.17 1.92
CA ALA A 482 -9.72 -21.56 2.28
C ALA A 482 -9.03 -22.33 1.13
N ALA A 483 -9.52 -22.17 -0.11
CA ALA A 483 -8.91 -22.77 -1.29
C ALA A 483 -7.48 -22.25 -1.57
N GLU A 484 -7.21 -20.97 -1.30
CA GLU A 484 -5.86 -20.40 -1.39
C GLU A 484 -4.91 -21.04 -0.37
N VAL A 485 -5.35 -21.18 0.89
CA VAL A 485 -4.54 -21.84 1.95
C VAL A 485 -4.32 -23.32 1.66
N GLU A 486 -5.31 -24.03 1.10
CA GLU A 486 -5.14 -25.41 0.63
C GLU A 486 -4.12 -25.51 -0.53
N ALA A 487 -4.13 -24.55 -1.47
CA ALA A 487 -3.15 -24.50 -2.55
C ALA A 487 -1.72 -24.21 -2.02
N GLN A 488 -1.56 -23.23 -1.12
CA GLN A 488 -0.29 -22.93 -0.45
C GLN A 488 0.22 -24.12 0.37
N LEU A 489 -0.67 -24.88 1.03
CA LEU A 489 -0.32 -26.09 1.75
C LEU A 489 0.12 -27.21 0.79
N ALA A 490 -0.56 -27.39 -0.33
CA ALA A 490 -0.17 -28.35 -1.36
C ALA A 490 1.20 -28.03 -1.99
N GLU A 491 1.49 -26.75 -2.23
CA GLU A 491 2.81 -26.28 -2.67
C GLU A 491 3.88 -26.54 -1.62
N GLN A 492 3.64 -26.20 -0.35
CA GLN A 492 4.59 -26.48 0.75
C GLN A 492 4.84 -27.98 0.92
N VAL A 493 3.81 -28.83 0.80
CA VAL A 493 3.98 -30.29 0.82
C VAL A 493 4.78 -30.78 -0.39
N ALA A 494 4.56 -30.23 -1.59
CA ALA A 494 5.36 -30.56 -2.77
C ALA A 494 6.83 -30.14 -2.63
N LEU A 495 7.09 -28.95 -2.06
CA LEU A 495 8.43 -28.44 -1.78
C LEU A 495 9.13 -29.27 -0.69
N VAL A 496 8.45 -29.63 0.40
CA VAL A 496 9.00 -30.53 1.44
C VAL A 496 9.34 -31.89 0.82
N ARG A 497 8.44 -32.47 0.01
CA ARG A 497 8.68 -33.73 -0.70
C ARG A 497 9.90 -33.66 -1.63
N GLN A 498 10.09 -32.53 -2.32
CA GLN A 498 11.28 -32.31 -3.15
C GLN A 498 12.54 -32.15 -2.30
N LEU A 499 12.49 -31.40 -1.19
CA LEU A 499 13.63 -31.26 -0.26
C LEU A 499 13.99 -32.59 0.41
N GLU A 500 13.02 -33.46 0.68
CA GLU A 500 13.25 -34.84 1.14
C GLU A 500 13.93 -35.69 0.05
N GLU A 501 13.49 -35.59 -1.20
CA GLU A 501 14.14 -36.26 -2.34
C GLU A 501 15.58 -35.74 -2.57
N ASP A 502 15.81 -34.43 -2.49
CA ASP A 502 17.12 -33.80 -2.63
C ASP A 502 18.05 -34.15 -1.45
N LEU A 503 17.53 -34.23 -0.21
CA LEU A 503 18.28 -34.69 0.97
C LEU A 503 18.59 -36.19 0.89
N LEU A 504 17.68 -37.02 0.37
CA LEU A 504 17.93 -38.43 0.11
C LEU A 504 18.96 -38.62 -1.02
N ALA A 505 18.90 -37.81 -2.07
CA ALA A 505 19.88 -37.80 -3.17
C ALA A 505 21.26 -37.34 -2.69
N SER A 506 21.32 -36.27 -1.89
CA SER A 506 22.55 -35.78 -1.23
C SER A 506 23.14 -36.85 -0.31
N ARG A 507 22.35 -37.44 0.58
CA ARG A 507 22.78 -38.52 1.47
C ARG A 507 23.23 -39.77 0.70
N ALA A 508 22.58 -40.09 -0.42
CA ALA A 508 23.00 -41.17 -1.32
C ALA A 508 24.24 -40.81 -2.15
N ALA A 509 24.62 -39.53 -2.27
CA ALA A 509 25.89 -39.09 -2.82
C ALA A 509 26.99 -39.16 -1.75
N GLU A 510 26.75 -38.61 -0.55
CA GLU A 510 27.64 -38.74 0.62
C GLU A 510 27.97 -40.21 0.93
N GLN A 511 26.96 -41.09 0.91
CA GLN A 511 27.14 -42.52 1.16
C GLN A 511 27.87 -43.23 0.01
N ARG A 512 27.87 -42.68 -1.22
CA ARG A 512 28.73 -43.12 -2.33
C ARG A 512 30.16 -42.61 -2.19
N LEU A 513 30.38 -41.39 -1.70
CA LEU A 513 31.72 -40.87 -1.40
C LEU A 513 32.35 -41.63 -0.22
N ALA A 514 31.60 -41.85 0.87
CA ALA A 514 32.03 -42.63 2.03
C ALA A 514 32.21 -44.13 1.71
N GLY A 515 31.42 -44.66 0.77
CA GLY A 515 31.55 -46.03 0.26
C GLY A 515 32.79 -46.29 -0.60
N GLY A 516 33.46 -45.24 -1.11
CA GLY A 516 34.67 -45.37 -1.93
C GLY A 516 35.94 -45.81 -1.20
N GLY A 517 35.84 -46.18 0.09
CA GLY A 517 36.98 -46.41 0.98
C GLY A 517 37.62 -47.81 0.97
N ALA A 518 37.11 -48.80 0.25
CA ALA A 518 37.71 -50.15 0.18
C ALA A 518 37.26 -50.98 -1.04
N GLY A 519 38.18 -51.75 -1.63
CA GLY A 519 37.89 -52.80 -2.63
C GLY A 519 38.30 -52.45 -4.07
N GLY A 520 39.42 -53.01 -4.55
CA GLY A 520 40.04 -52.62 -5.83
C GLY A 520 39.70 -53.49 -7.05
N ALA A 521 40.11 -52.95 -8.21
CA ALA A 521 40.30 -53.58 -9.53
C ALA A 521 39.04 -53.94 -10.37
N GLY A 522 38.92 -53.37 -11.59
CA GLY A 522 37.76 -53.66 -12.47
C GLY A 522 37.67 -53.13 -13.91
N GLY A 523 38.67 -52.45 -14.49
CA GLY A 523 38.79 -52.29 -15.97
C GLY A 523 38.04 -51.13 -16.69
N VAL A 524 38.82 -50.37 -17.47
CA VAL A 524 38.54 -49.70 -18.77
C VAL A 524 37.16 -49.09 -19.10
N GLY A 525 37.14 -47.76 -19.34
CA GLY A 525 36.06 -47.04 -20.04
C GLY A 525 36.42 -45.56 -20.31
N ALA A 526 36.36 -45.12 -21.57
CA ALA A 526 36.92 -43.83 -22.02
C ALA A 526 36.17 -42.57 -21.55
N ALA A 527 36.88 -41.44 -21.50
CA ALA A 527 36.39 -40.11 -21.10
C ALA A 527 35.42 -39.46 -22.12
N GLY A 528 34.62 -38.46 -21.70
CA GLY A 528 33.69 -37.78 -22.61
C GLY A 528 32.85 -36.59 -22.12
N SER A 529 33.48 -35.51 -21.61
CA SER A 529 32.91 -34.14 -21.49
C SER A 529 31.64 -33.91 -20.62
N ALA A 530 31.39 -32.63 -20.33
CA ALA A 530 30.18 -32.10 -19.69
C ALA A 530 29.34 -31.25 -20.67
N ASN A 531 28.25 -30.68 -20.13
CA ASN A 531 27.30 -29.68 -20.66
C ASN A 531 26.09 -30.13 -21.49
N ASP A 532 24.99 -29.42 -21.20
CA ASP A 532 23.71 -29.19 -21.87
C ASP A 532 22.90 -30.42 -22.37
N GLY A 533 21.58 -30.46 -22.23
CA GLY A 533 20.61 -29.40 -21.99
C GLY A 533 19.67 -29.26 -23.19
N VAL A 534 18.36 -29.12 -22.94
CA VAL A 534 17.30 -28.97 -23.97
C VAL A 534 17.08 -30.22 -24.86
N ALA A 535 16.38 -31.22 -24.32
CA ALA A 535 15.81 -32.33 -25.12
C ALA A 535 14.43 -32.77 -24.58
N GLY A 536 13.36 -32.20 -25.14
CA GLY A 536 11.96 -32.54 -24.81
C GLY A 536 11.06 -31.30 -24.78
N LEU A 537 9.85 -31.29 -25.37
CA LEU A 537 9.13 -32.31 -26.14
C LEU A 537 8.89 -31.83 -27.58
N ALA A 538 9.10 -32.70 -28.56
CA ALA A 538 8.65 -32.52 -29.93
C ALA A 538 8.05 -33.84 -30.45
N SER A 539 6.75 -34.05 -30.23
CA SER A 539 5.99 -35.21 -30.76
C SER A 539 4.48 -34.95 -30.72
N ALA A 540 3.97 -34.30 -31.76
CA ALA A 540 2.55 -34.31 -32.13
C ALA A 540 2.42 -33.99 -33.62
N SER A 541 2.43 -35.03 -34.46
CA SER A 541 1.91 -34.94 -35.83
C SER A 541 0.37 -34.86 -35.80
N GLY A 542 -0.31 -34.22 -36.75
CA GLY A 542 0.19 -33.42 -37.87
C GLY A 542 -0.86 -33.35 -38.99
N ALA A 543 -1.01 -32.18 -39.61
CA ALA A 543 -1.82 -31.96 -40.81
C ALA A 543 -1.21 -30.80 -41.60
N ALA A 544 -1.28 -30.83 -42.94
CA ALA A 544 -0.67 -29.83 -43.80
C ALA A 544 -1.73 -29.00 -44.54
N ALA A 545 -1.70 -27.68 -44.34
CA ALA A 545 -2.35 -26.68 -45.19
C ALA A 545 -1.63 -25.32 -45.02
N ASP A 546 -1.47 -24.61 -46.13
CA ASP A 546 -1.21 -23.18 -46.35
C ASP A 546 -0.12 -22.40 -45.55
N GLY A 547 0.64 -21.61 -46.31
CA GLY A 547 1.82 -20.88 -45.85
C GLY A 547 1.58 -19.62 -45.02
N GLU A 548 0.36 -19.35 -44.57
CA GLU A 548 0.04 -18.21 -43.68
C GLU A 548 0.15 -18.57 -42.19
N ASP A 549 0.08 -19.85 -41.82
CA ASP A 549 0.11 -20.26 -40.40
C ASP A 549 1.50 -20.04 -39.75
N GLY A 550 2.55 -19.81 -40.54
CA GLY A 550 3.91 -19.53 -40.05
C GLY A 550 3.99 -18.26 -39.20
N ASP A 551 3.50 -17.13 -39.70
CA ASP A 551 3.47 -15.87 -38.95
C ASP A 551 2.43 -15.91 -37.83
N ALA A 552 1.27 -16.56 -38.06
CA ALA A 552 0.26 -16.75 -37.02
C ALA A 552 0.77 -17.64 -35.87
N SER A 553 1.63 -18.62 -36.16
CA SER A 553 2.32 -19.47 -35.18
C SER A 553 3.43 -18.70 -34.47
N MET A 554 4.25 -17.93 -35.19
CA MET A 554 5.28 -17.07 -34.60
C MET A 554 4.67 -16.04 -33.65
N LEU A 555 3.57 -15.40 -34.04
CA LEU A 555 2.82 -14.47 -33.19
C LEU A 555 2.20 -15.16 -31.96
N ARG A 556 1.68 -16.39 -32.10
CA ARG A 556 1.21 -17.19 -30.94
C ARG A 556 2.36 -17.52 -29.99
N VAL A 557 3.53 -17.92 -30.50
CA VAL A 557 4.73 -18.20 -29.69
C VAL A 557 5.24 -16.93 -29.01
N LEU A 558 5.31 -15.80 -29.72
CA LEU A 558 5.73 -14.51 -29.15
C LEU A 558 4.74 -13.98 -28.11
N CYS A 559 3.43 -14.14 -28.29
CA CYS A 559 2.45 -13.84 -27.24
C CYS A 559 2.64 -14.75 -26.03
N ALA A 560 2.75 -16.06 -26.21
CA ALA A 560 2.99 -17.01 -25.11
C ALA A 560 4.31 -16.73 -24.37
N GLN A 561 5.37 -16.31 -25.07
CA GLN A 561 6.61 -15.86 -24.45
C GLN A 561 6.41 -14.55 -23.67
N ARG A 562 5.82 -13.52 -24.29
CA ARG A 562 5.49 -12.23 -23.67
C ARG A 562 4.67 -12.42 -22.39
N ASP A 563 3.67 -13.29 -22.42
CA ASP A 563 2.76 -13.49 -21.29
C ASP A 563 3.41 -14.35 -20.19
N ARG A 564 4.31 -15.30 -20.54
CA ARG A 564 5.24 -15.94 -19.59
C ARG A 564 6.31 -15.00 -19.02
N PHE A 565 6.63 -13.89 -19.71
CA PHE A 565 7.50 -12.84 -19.15
C PHE A 565 6.70 -11.89 -18.26
N ARG A 566 5.44 -11.58 -18.59
CA ARG A 566 4.54 -10.80 -17.73
C ARG A 566 4.21 -11.50 -16.43
N ALA A 567 3.91 -12.81 -16.47
CA ALA A 567 3.77 -13.64 -15.27
C ALA A 567 5.01 -13.51 -14.40
N ARG A 568 6.20 -13.90 -14.90
CA ARG A 568 7.45 -13.80 -14.13
C ARG A 568 7.83 -12.39 -13.67
N VAL A 569 7.34 -11.32 -14.32
CA VAL A 569 7.51 -9.95 -13.81
C VAL A 569 6.54 -9.68 -12.66
N HIS A 570 5.29 -10.12 -12.74
CA HIS A 570 4.32 -10.08 -11.65
C HIS A 570 4.81 -10.88 -10.44
N ASP A 571 5.22 -12.13 -10.66
CA ASP A 571 5.75 -13.04 -9.62
C ASP A 571 6.96 -12.38 -8.90
N LEU A 572 7.89 -11.80 -9.65
CA LEU A 572 9.05 -11.07 -9.10
C LEU A 572 8.69 -9.73 -8.43
N GLU A 573 7.62 -9.06 -8.87
CA GLU A 573 7.10 -7.85 -8.22
C GLU A 573 6.42 -8.20 -6.90
N GLU A 574 5.66 -9.29 -6.84
CA GLU A 574 5.06 -9.85 -5.63
C GLU A 574 6.15 -10.31 -4.64
N GLU A 575 7.14 -11.10 -5.08
CA GLU A 575 8.34 -11.43 -4.27
C GLU A 575 9.02 -10.17 -3.73
N LEU A 576 9.18 -9.13 -4.55
CA LEU A 576 9.76 -7.86 -4.11
C LEU A 576 8.88 -7.10 -3.11
N THR A 577 7.55 -7.16 -3.20
CA THR A 577 6.67 -6.57 -2.16
C THR A 577 6.74 -7.38 -0.86
N ARG A 578 6.72 -8.72 -0.96
CA ARG A 578 6.86 -9.63 0.18
C ARG A 578 8.19 -9.43 0.90
N LEU A 579 9.32 -9.45 0.19
CA LEU A 579 10.64 -9.22 0.76
C LEU A 579 10.77 -7.80 1.36
N ARG A 580 10.09 -6.79 0.81
CA ARG A 580 10.02 -5.45 1.44
C ARG A 580 9.20 -5.46 2.73
N ALA A 581 8.09 -6.23 2.79
CA ALA A 581 7.28 -6.38 3.99
C ALA A 581 8.03 -7.15 5.09
N GLU A 582 8.69 -8.27 4.76
CA GLU A 582 9.56 -9.03 5.67
C GLU A 582 10.74 -8.18 6.16
N LEU A 583 11.35 -7.37 5.28
CA LEU A 583 12.41 -6.41 5.63
C LEU A 583 11.91 -5.24 6.48
N ALA A 584 10.63 -4.85 6.38
CA ALA A 584 10.00 -3.87 7.27
C ALA A 584 9.67 -4.48 8.64
N ALA A 585 9.11 -5.69 8.68
CA ALA A 585 8.78 -6.42 9.90
C ALA A 585 10.04 -6.74 10.73
N THR A 586 11.10 -7.26 10.09
CA THR A 586 12.39 -7.52 10.75
C THR A 586 13.06 -6.23 11.23
N LYS A 587 12.95 -5.11 10.50
CA LYS A 587 13.39 -3.78 11.00
C LYS A 587 12.60 -3.32 12.22
N SER A 588 11.29 -3.55 12.24
CA SER A 588 10.40 -3.20 13.36
C SER A 588 10.74 -4.03 14.60
N ALA A 589 10.84 -5.36 14.46
CA ALA A 589 11.28 -6.26 15.52
C ALA A 589 12.70 -5.89 16.03
N ALA A 590 13.62 -5.56 15.14
CA ALA A 590 14.96 -5.08 15.49
C ALA A 590 14.99 -3.62 16.00
N ALA A 591 13.86 -2.90 16.03
CA ALA A 591 13.72 -1.60 16.68
C ALA A 591 13.09 -1.77 18.07
N ALA A 592 12.03 -2.57 18.19
CA ALA A 592 11.46 -3.00 19.47
C ALA A 592 12.53 -3.65 20.37
N ALA A 593 13.24 -4.66 19.88
CA ALA A 593 14.32 -5.30 20.63
C ALA A 593 15.46 -4.34 21.01
N LYS A 594 15.69 -3.23 20.29
CA LYS A 594 16.65 -2.20 20.72
C LYS A 594 16.08 -1.33 21.84
N ALA A 595 14.80 -0.95 21.78
CA ALA A 595 14.11 -0.24 22.84
C ALA A 595 14.06 -1.08 24.13
N ASP A 596 13.72 -2.35 24.02
CA ASP A 596 13.70 -3.30 25.15
C ASP A 596 15.09 -3.46 25.78
N ASN A 597 16.15 -3.58 24.96
CA ASN A 597 17.53 -3.62 25.46
C ASN A 597 17.96 -2.30 26.14
N ILE A 598 17.47 -1.14 25.68
CA ILE A 598 17.73 0.16 26.34
C ILE A 598 16.97 0.25 27.67
N ALA A 599 15.70 -0.17 27.71
CA ALA A 599 14.88 -0.21 28.94
C ALA A 599 15.39 -1.26 29.95
N LEU A 600 16.01 -2.35 29.48
CA LEU A 600 16.74 -3.30 30.32
C LEU A 600 17.97 -2.63 30.95
N VAL A 601 18.78 -1.90 30.19
CA VAL A 601 19.93 -1.14 30.73
C VAL A 601 19.47 -0.05 31.71
N GLU A 602 18.37 0.64 31.43
CA GLU A 602 17.74 1.59 32.37
C GLU A 602 17.40 0.92 33.70
N ARG A 603 16.62 -0.17 33.66
CA ARG A 603 16.23 -0.93 34.86
C ARG A 603 17.44 -1.48 35.61
N LEU A 604 18.42 -2.03 34.88
CA LEU A 604 19.62 -2.63 35.47
C LEU A 604 20.47 -1.56 36.16
N ARG A 605 20.67 -0.39 35.53
CA ARG A 605 21.37 0.74 36.14
C ARG A 605 20.58 1.40 37.27
N TYR A 606 19.25 1.44 37.21
CA TYR A 606 18.38 1.92 38.30
C TYR A 606 18.43 0.99 39.52
N VAL A 607 18.40 -0.32 39.32
CA VAL A 607 18.61 -1.30 40.40
C VAL A 607 20.02 -1.14 40.97
N HIS A 608 21.04 -0.99 40.12
CA HIS A 608 22.43 -0.79 40.56
C HIS A 608 22.63 0.54 41.31
N SER A 609 21.89 1.61 40.99
CA SER A 609 21.94 2.87 41.73
C SER A 609 21.17 2.84 43.05
N ARG A 610 20.14 1.99 43.15
CA ARG A 610 19.42 1.72 44.40
C ARG A 610 20.22 0.80 45.33
N SER A 611 21.07 -0.07 44.78
CA SER A 611 22.12 -0.82 45.48
C SER A 611 23.34 0.08 45.79
N GLY A 612 23.13 1.11 46.61
CA GLY A 612 24.19 2.01 47.09
C GLY A 612 25.29 1.27 47.86
N PRO A 613 26.53 1.81 47.89
CA PRO A 613 27.71 1.02 48.17
C PRO A 613 27.94 0.70 49.66
N SER A 614 28.24 -0.57 49.95
CA SER A 614 28.90 -0.98 51.20
C SER A 614 29.79 -2.21 50.97
N ALA A 615 30.93 -2.27 51.67
CA ALA A 615 31.79 -3.44 51.84
C ALA A 615 32.39 -4.14 50.58
N ALA A 616 33.17 -3.42 49.77
CA ALA A 616 34.21 -4.03 48.93
C ALA A 616 35.44 -3.11 48.79
N GLY A 617 36.48 -3.34 49.60
CA GLY A 617 37.72 -2.55 49.57
C GLY A 617 38.93 -3.33 50.08
N ALA A 618 40.08 -3.10 49.43
CA ALA A 618 41.40 -3.72 49.66
C ALA A 618 41.50 -5.24 49.37
N GLY A 619 42.18 -5.59 48.26
CA GLY A 619 42.49 -6.99 47.91
C GLY A 619 43.42 -7.15 46.71
N ALA A 620 44.73 -7.22 46.97
CA ALA A 620 45.80 -7.71 46.10
C ALA A 620 45.94 -7.19 44.64
N ALA A 621 47.01 -6.43 44.39
CA ALA A 621 47.72 -6.51 43.11
C ALA A 621 48.73 -7.68 43.18
N GLY A 622 48.72 -8.59 42.20
CA GLY A 622 49.65 -9.74 42.16
C GLY A 622 49.45 -10.56 40.88
N GLY A 623 50.50 -10.73 40.08
CA GLY A 623 50.36 -11.23 38.70
C GLY A 623 50.63 -12.73 38.49
N ARG A 624 50.23 -13.16 37.28
CA ARG A 624 50.73 -14.31 36.50
C ARG A 624 50.29 -15.74 36.89
N ASN A 625 49.44 -16.27 36.01
CA ASN A 625 49.66 -17.54 35.29
C ASN A 625 49.45 -18.88 36.02
N ALA A 626 48.25 -19.45 35.85
CA ALA A 626 47.99 -20.90 35.86
C ALA A 626 47.09 -21.26 34.66
N LYS A 627 47.30 -22.44 34.04
CA LYS A 627 46.65 -22.84 32.77
C LYS A 627 45.97 -24.22 32.87
N ALA A 628 44.66 -24.22 33.10
CA ALA A 628 43.72 -25.32 32.80
C ALA A 628 42.28 -24.80 33.00
N GLY A 629 41.28 -25.08 32.16
CA GLY A 629 41.33 -25.66 30.81
C GLY A 629 39.92 -25.99 30.28
N GLY A 630 39.64 -25.67 29.00
CA GLY A 630 38.46 -26.14 28.26
C GLY A 630 37.23 -25.21 28.24
N GLY A 631 36.90 -24.68 27.04
CA GLY A 631 35.55 -24.29 26.59
C GLY A 631 34.80 -23.13 27.28
N GLY A 632 34.40 -22.10 26.51
CA GLY A 632 33.39 -21.10 26.96
C GLY A 632 33.79 -19.61 26.91
N GLY A 633 34.88 -19.25 26.23
CA GLY A 633 35.46 -17.90 26.33
C GLY A 633 34.85 -16.77 25.48
N ALA A 634 33.80 -17.01 24.69
CA ALA A 634 33.30 -16.03 23.69
C ALA A 634 32.12 -15.17 24.19
N ASP A 635 31.27 -15.71 25.07
CA ASP A 635 29.97 -15.11 25.39
C ASP A 635 30.05 -13.98 26.43
N VAL A 636 31.11 -13.96 27.25
CA VAL A 636 31.31 -12.95 28.31
C VAL A 636 31.79 -11.61 27.74
N GLU A 637 32.74 -11.63 26.80
CA GLU A 637 33.28 -10.41 26.18
C GLU A 637 32.26 -9.75 25.24
N THR A 638 31.50 -10.56 24.49
CA THR A 638 30.38 -10.09 23.66
C THR A 638 29.26 -9.49 24.50
N GLY A 639 28.88 -10.12 25.64
CA GLY A 639 27.93 -9.54 26.59
C GLY A 639 28.35 -8.16 27.09
N ALA A 640 29.59 -8.01 27.55
CA ALA A 640 30.14 -6.74 28.02
C ALA A 640 30.28 -5.67 26.91
N GLU A 641 30.40 -6.07 25.63
CA GLU A 641 30.40 -5.14 24.49
C GLU A 641 28.98 -4.70 24.09
N VAL A 642 28.01 -5.62 24.16
CA VAL A 642 26.58 -5.34 23.98
C VAL A 642 26.08 -4.38 25.06
N GLU A 643 26.43 -4.60 26.33
CA GLU A 643 26.12 -3.68 27.43
C GLU A 643 26.74 -2.29 27.21
N ARG A 644 28.03 -2.23 26.84
CA ARG A 644 28.68 -0.96 26.45
C ARG A 644 28.05 -0.29 25.23
N ARG A 645 27.35 -1.02 24.36
CA ARG A 645 26.69 -0.47 23.16
C ARG A 645 25.31 0.10 23.49
N TYR A 646 24.48 -0.65 24.21
CA TYR A 646 23.16 -0.17 24.65
C TYR A 646 23.28 0.91 25.74
N GLY A 647 24.25 0.80 26.65
CA GLY A 647 24.61 1.84 27.62
C GLY A 647 24.95 3.17 26.97
N ARG A 648 25.73 3.19 25.89
CA ARG A 648 26.01 4.43 25.15
C ARG A 648 24.77 5.03 24.47
N MET A 649 23.85 4.20 23.95
CA MET A 649 22.60 4.72 23.37
C MET A 649 21.64 5.27 24.44
N TYR A 650 21.63 4.67 25.64
CA TYR A 650 20.94 5.20 26.83
C TYR A 650 21.56 6.53 27.29
N ASP A 651 22.89 6.59 27.44
CA ASP A 651 23.62 7.79 27.85
C ASP A 651 23.51 8.94 26.82
N GLU A 652 23.35 8.63 25.53
CA GLU A 652 23.05 9.61 24.48
C GLU A 652 21.60 10.10 24.48
N GLY A 653 20.64 9.32 24.99
CA GLY A 653 19.24 9.69 25.10
C GLY A 653 18.91 10.51 26.35
N ILE A 654 19.72 10.39 27.42
CA ILE A 654 19.49 11.03 28.72
C ILE A 654 20.33 12.31 28.94
N ASN A 655 21.18 12.69 27.98
CA ASN A 655 22.06 13.85 28.13
C ASN A 655 21.36 15.18 27.73
N PRO A 656 20.94 16.03 28.69
CA PRO A 656 20.16 17.24 28.39
C PRO A 656 20.98 18.28 27.61
N PHE A 657 22.32 18.21 27.67
CA PHE A 657 23.19 19.10 26.90
C PHE A 657 23.28 18.71 25.42
N LYS A 658 22.82 17.51 25.03
CA LYS A 658 22.69 17.10 23.63
C LYS A 658 21.43 17.71 23.03
N GLU A 659 20.27 17.52 23.67
CA GLU A 659 19.02 18.21 23.29
C GLU A 659 19.20 19.73 23.28
N PHE A 660 19.83 20.32 24.30
CA PHE A 660 20.06 21.76 24.34
C PHE A 660 20.95 22.25 23.17
N LYS A 661 21.96 21.48 22.77
CA LYS A 661 22.79 21.80 21.59
C LYS A 661 22.02 21.64 20.29
N GLU A 662 21.15 20.64 20.20
CA GLU A 662 20.30 20.41 19.02
C GLU A 662 19.23 21.51 18.91
N GLN A 663 18.55 21.86 20.00
CA GLN A 663 17.65 23.03 20.09
C GLN A 663 18.37 24.35 19.82
N GLN A 664 19.62 24.56 20.27
CA GLN A 664 20.39 25.75 19.87
C GLN A 664 20.71 25.76 18.37
N LYS A 665 21.09 24.61 17.81
CA LYS A 665 21.35 24.46 16.37
C LYS A 665 20.08 24.69 15.57
N GLU A 666 18.92 24.29 16.06
CA GLU A 666 17.62 24.58 15.44
C GLU A 666 17.20 26.04 15.60
N ARG A 667 17.39 26.66 16.77
CA ARG A 667 17.19 28.11 16.94
C ARG A 667 18.07 28.89 15.96
N GLN A 668 19.33 28.51 15.76
CA GLN A 668 20.19 29.07 14.72
C GLN A 668 19.64 28.83 13.30
N LYS A 669 19.23 27.60 12.94
CA LYS A 669 18.54 27.33 11.65
C LYS A 669 17.30 28.20 11.46
N THR A 670 16.49 28.43 12.50
CA THR A 670 15.27 29.25 12.42
C THR A 670 15.57 30.75 12.33
N ALA A 671 16.66 31.22 12.93
CA ALA A 671 17.12 32.60 12.88
C ALA A 671 17.81 32.99 11.55
N MET A 672 18.29 32.01 10.78
CA MET A 672 18.86 32.24 9.44
C MET A 672 17.83 32.83 8.46
N GLY A 673 18.31 33.68 7.54
CA GLY A 673 17.46 34.26 6.49
C GLY A 673 16.92 33.20 5.52
N PHE A 674 15.92 33.57 4.70
CA PHE A 674 15.35 32.64 3.70
C PHE A 674 16.42 32.11 2.72
N VAL A 675 17.33 32.99 2.27
CA VAL A 675 18.45 32.63 1.38
C VAL A 675 19.46 31.71 2.09
N ASP A 676 19.80 32.01 3.34
CA ASP A 676 20.72 31.18 4.14
C ASP A 676 20.11 29.79 4.43
N LYS A 677 18.81 29.71 4.70
CA LYS A 677 18.07 28.44 4.84
C LYS A 677 18.10 27.64 3.54
N ALA A 678 17.91 28.29 2.39
CA ALA A 678 18.00 27.62 1.09
C ALA A 678 19.42 27.10 0.81
N MET A 679 20.47 27.89 1.08
CA MET A 679 21.86 27.43 0.97
C MET A 679 22.24 26.36 2.01
N TYR A 680 21.71 26.43 3.22
CA TYR A 680 21.91 25.40 4.25
C TYR A 680 21.25 24.08 3.85
N MET A 681 20.02 24.11 3.34
CA MET A 681 19.34 22.92 2.81
C MET A 681 20.08 22.34 1.60
N LEU A 682 20.51 23.18 0.65
CA LEU A 682 21.23 22.74 -0.55
C LEU A 682 22.60 22.14 -0.20
N SER A 683 23.36 22.77 0.69
CA SER A 683 24.66 22.24 1.14
C SER A 683 24.50 20.97 1.98
N GLN A 684 23.51 20.90 2.87
CA GLN A 684 23.23 19.69 3.66
C GLN A 684 22.77 18.52 2.75
N LEU A 685 21.99 18.79 1.70
CA LEU A 685 21.61 17.81 0.68
C LEU A 685 22.84 17.28 -0.08
N VAL A 686 23.75 18.17 -0.50
CA VAL A 686 24.99 17.81 -1.21
C VAL A 686 25.95 17.04 -0.30
N TYR A 687 26.20 17.47 0.94
CA TYR A 687 27.15 16.80 1.83
C TYR A 687 26.59 15.49 2.43
N GLY A 688 25.30 15.46 2.77
CA GLY A 688 24.67 14.36 3.52
C GLY A 688 24.54 13.05 2.74
N ASN A 689 24.51 13.07 1.41
CA ASN A 689 24.34 11.90 0.56
C ASN A 689 25.56 11.68 -0.34
N SER A 690 26.13 10.47 -0.34
CA SER A 690 27.24 10.09 -1.24
C SER A 690 26.86 10.18 -2.72
N ALA A 691 25.62 9.84 -3.09
CA ALA A 691 25.10 9.98 -4.44
C ALA A 691 24.95 11.46 -4.84
N ALA A 692 24.55 12.34 -3.92
CA ALA A 692 24.46 13.78 -4.19
C ALA A 692 25.85 14.41 -4.38
N ARG A 693 26.88 13.98 -3.64
CA ARG A 693 28.27 14.37 -3.89
C ARG A 693 28.75 13.93 -5.27
N MET A 694 28.45 12.70 -5.67
CA MET A 694 28.78 12.20 -7.01
C MET A 694 28.06 12.99 -8.11
N PHE A 695 26.76 13.24 -7.96
CA PHE A 695 25.97 14.02 -8.91
C PHE A 695 26.48 15.47 -9.03
N ALA A 696 26.77 16.14 -7.90
CA ALA A 696 27.33 17.50 -7.91
C ALA A 696 28.70 17.56 -8.58
N PHE A 697 29.55 16.55 -8.39
CA PHE A 697 30.84 16.42 -9.08
C PHE A 697 30.67 16.21 -10.59
N VAL A 698 29.78 15.30 -11.01
CA VAL A 698 29.47 15.06 -12.43
C VAL A 698 28.86 16.30 -13.08
N TYR A 699 27.95 17.01 -12.41
CA TYR A 699 27.37 18.27 -12.89
C TYR A 699 28.44 19.36 -13.06
N LEU A 700 29.35 19.52 -12.09
CA LEU A 700 30.50 20.43 -12.20
C LEU A 700 31.42 20.04 -13.37
N ALA A 701 31.72 18.75 -13.55
CA ALA A 701 32.53 18.26 -14.66
C ALA A 701 31.86 18.50 -16.02
N LEU A 702 30.55 18.27 -16.14
CA LEU A 702 29.77 18.54 -17.35
C LEU A 702 29.70 20.04 -17.65
N MET A 703 29.55 20.90 -16.63
CA MET A 703 29.60 22.36 -16.82
C MET A 703 31.00 22.85 -17.26
N HIS A 704 32.07 22.30 -16.68
CA HIS A 704 33.43 22.60 -17.15
C HIS A 704 33.66 22.10 -18.59
N ALA A 705 33.17 20.91 -18.95
CA ALA A 705 33.22 20.40 -20.31
C ALA A 705 32.41 21.26 -21.29
N LEU A 706 31.23 21.74 -20.90
CA LEU A 706 30.39 22.63 -21.72
C LEU A 706 31.06 24.00 -21.92
N VAL A 707 31.63 24.60 -20.86
CA VAL A 707 32.42 25.83 -20.97
C VAL A 707 33.65 25.63 -21.85
N PHE A 708 34.36 24.50 -21.70
CA PHE A 708 35.54 24.18 -22.51
C PHE A 708 35.18 23.95 -23.99
N VAL A 709 34.08 23.24 -24.29
CA VAL A 709 33.58 23.06 -25.67
C VAL A 709 33.07 24.38 -26.26
N SER A 710 32.41 25.22 -25.47
CA SER A 710 31.98 26.56 -25.90
C SER A 710 33.18 27.45 -26.21
N MET A 711 34.19 27.47 -25.34
CA MET A 711 35.43 28.22 -25.54
C MET A 711 36.22 27.66 -26.73
N MET A 712 36.35 26.34 -26.87
CA MET A 712 36.99 25.71 -28.04
C MET A 712 36.26 26.03 -29.34
N ARG A 713 34.91 26.03 -29.37
CA ARG A 713 34.15 26.47 -30.55
C ARG A 713 34.34 27.95 -30.85
N MET A 714 34.35 28.80 -29.83
CA MET A 714 34.61 30.24 -29.98
C MET A 714 36.03 30.49 -30.52
N THR A 715 37.06 29.88 -29.93
CA THR A 715 38.45 29.94 -30.41
C THR A 715 38.58 29.38 -31.82
N HIS A 716 37.94 28.25 -32.15
CA HIS A 716 37.96 27.70 -33.50
C HIS A 716 37.27 28.62 -34.51
N HIS A 717 36.14 29.25 -34.15
CA HIS A 717 35.46 30.21 -35.01
C HIS A 717 36.29 31.49 -35.20
N SER A 718 36.86 32.06 -34.13
CA SER A 718 37.78 33.20 -34.21
C SER A 718 39.05 32.86 -35.00
N SER A 719 39.60 31.65 -34.87
CA SER A 719 40.75 31.22 -35.65
C SER A 719 40.40 31.05 -37.13
N HIS A 720 39.22 30.54 -37.47
CA HIS A 720 38.76 30.45 -38.86
C HIS A 720 38.48 31.83 -39.45
N GLN A 721 37.91 32.77 -38.67
CA GLN A 721 37.78 34.16 -39.09
C GLN A 721 39.15 34.79 -39.35
N LEU A 722 40.11 34.64 -38.43
CA LEU A 722 41.49 35.09 -38.62
C LEU A 722 42.13 34.48 -39.86
N TYR A 723 42.06 33.15 -40.05
CA TYR A 723 42.57 32.49 -41.26
C TYR A 723 41.92 33.04 -42.53
N SER A 724 40.60 33.23 -42.55
CA SER A 724 39.90 33.79 -43.72
C SER A 724 40.28 35.25 -43.99
N HIS A 725 40.51 36.06 -42.95
CA HIS A 725 40.96 37.45 -43.09
C HIS A 725 42.44 37.54 -43.48
N THR A 726 43.30 36.64 -42.98
CA THR A 726 44.69 36.52 -43.45
C THR A 726 44.73 36.04 -44.90
N GLN A 727 43.83 35.13 -45.30
CA GLN A 727 43.71 34.67 -46.68
C GLN A 727 43.14 35.73 -47.62
N SER A 728 42.20 36.57 -47.18
CA SER A 728 41.73 37.71 -47.98
C SER A 728 42.82 38.77 -48.12
N VAL A 729 43.49 39.16 -47.03
CA VAL A 729 44.61 40.12 -47.09
C VAL A 729 45.79 39.60 -47.93
N LEU A 730 46.10 38.30 -47.88
CA LEU A 730 47.10 37.69 -48.78
C LEU A 730 46.60 37.51 -50.22
N GLY A 731 45.28 37.47 -50.43
CA GLY A 731 44.63 37.47 -51.75
C GLY A 731 44.69 38.85 -52.39
N ASP A 732 44.29 39.89 -51.65
CA ASP A 732 44.34 41.29 -52.05
C ASP A 732 45.80 41.73 -52.28
N ALA A 733 46.73 41.41 -51.36
CA ALA A 733 48.15 41.69 -51.55
C ALA A 733 48.77 40.94 -52.76
N ARG A 734 48.22 39.77 -53.14
CA ARG A 734 48.58 39.09 -54.40
C ARG A 734 47.98 39.79 -55.60
N HIS A 735 46.72 40.24 -55.52
CA HIS A 735 46.09 41.00 -56.59
C HIS A 735 46.81 42.34 -56.82
N ASP A 736 47.11 43.11 -55.79
CA ASP A 736 47.92 44.33 -55.86
C ASP A 736 49.32 44.07 -56.41
N ALA A 737 50.00 42.99 -56.01
CA ALA A 737 51.29 42.62 -56.58
C ALA A 737 51.19 42.29 -58.09
N THR A 738 50.16 41.55 -58.51
CA THR A 738 49.92 41.30 -59.95
C THR A 738 49.49 42.56 -60.70
N ALA A 739 48.71 43.45 -60.08
CA ALA A 739 48.28 44.71 -60.67
C ALA A 739 49.47 45.65 -60.86
N ALA A 740 50.36 45.76 -59.85
CA ALA A 740 51.61 46.51 -59.96
C ALA A 740 52.50 45.97 -61.09
N MET A 741 52.70 44.65 -61.17
CA MET A 741 53.46 44.03 -62.28
C MET A 741 52.81 44.26 -63.65
N HIS A 742 51.48 44.22 -63.75
CA HIS A 742 50.78 44.57 -64.99
C HIS A 742 50.87 46.06 -65.34
N HIS A 743 50.88 46.96 -64.35
CA HIS A 743 50.97 48.40 -64.58
C HIS A 743 52.40 48.84 -64.96
N GLU A 744 53.42 48.17 -64.41
CA GLU A 744 54.83 48.33 -64.81
C GLU A 744 55.10 47.73 -66.20
N ALA A 745 54.44 46.63 -66.56
CA ALA A 745 54.51 46.03 -67.90
C ALA A 745 53.78 46.83 -69.00
N VAL A 746 52.88 47.77 -68.65
CA VAL A 746 52.13 48.61 -69.60
C VAL A 746 52.70 50.02 -69.74
N ALA A 747 53.57 50.47 -68.82
CA ALA A 747 54.26 51.76 -68.89
C ALA A 747 55.43 51.79 -69.92
N GLY A 748 55.34 51.03 -71.01
CA GLY A 748 56.34 50.97 -72.07
C GLY A 748 56.39 52.24 -72.92
N VAL A 749 57.37 53.10 -72.64
CA VAL A 749 57.55 54.44 -73.25
C VAL A 749 57.57 54.41 -74.79
N PRO A 750 56.61 55.06 -75.48
CA PRO A 750 56.68 55.28 -76.92
C PRO A 750 57.48 56.56 -77.23
N LEU A 751 58.79 56.41 -77.34
CA LEU A 751 59.59 57.24 -78.25
C LEU A 751 59.07 56.99 -79.68
N ARG A 752 58.90 57.97 -80.59
CA ARG A 752 59.29 59.39 -80.59
C ARG A 752 58.72 60.05 -81.86
N GLN A 753 58.21 61.29 -81.79
CA GLN A 753 58.54 62.40 -82.71
C GLN A 753 57.72 63.68 -82.42
N LEU A 754 58.42 64.81 -82.43
CA LEU A 754 57.91 66.18 -82.41
C LEU A 754 57.79 66.70 -83.86
N PRO A 755 57.05 67.79 -84.08
CA PRO A 755 57.70 69.12 -84.15
C PRO A 755 57.49 69.97 -82.88
#